data_AF-A0AAN8MLE2-F1
#
_entry.id   AF-A0AAN8MLE2-F1
#
_cell.length_a   1.000
_cell.length_b   1.000
_cell.length_c   1.000
_cell.angle_alpha   90.00
_cell.angle_beta   90.00
_cell.angle_gamma   90.00
#
_symmetry.space_group_name_H-M   'P 1'
#
loop_
_entity.id
_entity.type
_entity.pdbx_description
1 polymer ?
#
loop_
_entity_poly.entity_id
_entity_poly.type
_entity_poly.pdbx_seq_one_letter_code
_entity_poly.pdbx_strand_id
1 'polypeptide(L)'
;MLPTRPLPARSTQRPPPPSPPVPKCNALEKDGSNCPKNVFQHNVGHTLCVFHHKESQGLYKSYKKKHGKYKRITQIGADAGIDAKKNIETKISLGKEVLSLRNEVNRRFFSMSQNNRTHVHEILKLETEIHGLEKELEEWEASCKDSIESVIAQEISSQDAELEKGIPEAKTEVKMLQSLLNPTIPMSRLEHLPSDSPVVIAKSCMVELTKGIVRNLYSLVPSLDDSLPSALDEEAGNTRMKPELGTRDIVIRFVFREFLLYKADSSELSRATRTQTIDTFLQESFVSDIQQYIEFFKAFAEGRSDTHRLLRDAVCDFLLDSQPSSSTICILGGEIVTKDSLREMNAKGWDILFQYFHDIVAWHNLGNFAFRFKDFLAVSTLIACQRYGDPDDHDDDLKWYFPDKDVGQECRLAVLHGFMAVAKGFTDPPIPHIEVKDGVVKESESRCYLVGRMIKNDPLALRLAEELNERVARLRVILLGLDSGDKTSSLLPCICTADGLDLEDVWIERFRTAPTEEQLLSQPWTVEWSLHKILGTISYLNMLQYKNMTRDYYEFIIIDREPGRAFDLLNIVADALQKLNGDPPHSEVFRQAAQKYTPADEQDKYLKAFADSNFDPSAQIFPSQYIGSRVRCWNAIESFPNILEAAQRDRSSSICVVESRLISKIATDLESHGIIARVSDYEPSILPIVMRGADGYDDIYFRYELILPVGRSIPDFNPPRKNLLEFSKAYKQKHPGAVFAKGRINVHYCAWPLPPPAQIQNINFRTHEGRIYKWKALPFDFPMAPRFWQSAINRVINNRLPFACLVDTTLVVCAKDRESIGANLNALFDIGKEAGWKFSIPSPASWTTDYRQLGLGTLWEGVRPALAQVADGAVVR
;
A
#
# COMPACT_ATOMS: atom_id res chain seq x y z
N MET A 1 12.78 -21.10 68.53
CA MET A 1 13.06 -22.38 67.87
C MET A 1 11.90 -22.67 66.93
N LEU A 2 12.11 -22.37 65.64
CA LEU A 2 11.13 -22.52 64.55
C LEU A 2 11.48 -23.78 63.76
N PRO A 3 10.54 -24.70 63.50
CA PRO A 3 10.79 -25.82 62.61
C PRO A 3 10.40 -25.48 61.16
N THR A 4 11.41 -25.57 60.29
CA THR A 4 11.41 -26.02 58.89
C THR A 4 10.15 -25.83 58.04
N ARG A 5 10.25 -24.87 57.10
CA ARG A 5 9.31 -24.54 56.03
C ARG A 5 9.37 -25.61 54.90
N PRO A 6 8.24 -25.99 54.28
CA PRO A 6 8.22 -26.91 53.13
C PRO A 6 8.76 -26.23 51.86
N LEU A 7 9.37 -27.04 50.99
CA LEU A 7 9.89 -26.69 49.67
C LEU A 7 8.81 -26.03 48.78
N PRO A 8 9.13 -24.96 48.03
CA PRO A 8 8.23 -24.38 47.05
C PRO A 8 8.12 -25.26 45.81
N ALA A 9 6.89 -25.31 45.28
CA ALA A 9 6.51 -26.09 44.10
C ALA A 9 7.38 -25.77 42.88
N ARG A 10 7.78 -26.83 42.17
CA ARG A 10 8.36 -26.78 40.83
C ARG A 10 7.49 -25.91 39.93
N SER A 11 8.04 -24.77 39.52
CA SER A 11 7.56 -23.98 38.39
C SER A 11 7.41 -24.89 37.17
N THR A 12 6.17 -25.12 36.75
CA THR A 12 5.85 -25.70 35.45
C THR A 12 6.46 -24.83 34.37
N GLN A 13 7.56 -25.30 33.76
CA GLN A 13 8.05 -24.76 32.50
C GLN A 13 6.88 -24.79 31.52
N ARG A 14 6.40 -23.60 31.10
CA ARG A 14 5.57 -23.48 29.91
C ARG A 14 6.38 -24.10 28.76
N PRO A 15 5.82 -25.04 27.98
CA PRO A 15 6.49 -25.51 26.78
C PRO A 15 6.74 -24.30 25.86
N PRO A 16 7.87 -24.28 25.11
CA PRO A 16 8.12 -23.24 24.13
C PRO A 16 6.94 -23.15 23.15
N PRO A 17 6.62 -21.94 22.64
CA PRO A 17 5.56 -21.79 21.64
C PRO A 17 5.83 -22.76 20.48
N PRO A 18 4.79 -23.45 19.97
CA PRO A 18 4.98 -24.38 18.87
C PRO A 18 5.62 -23.64 17.70
N SER A 19 6.73 -24.19 17.18
CA SER A 19 7.39 -23.71 15.97
C SER A 19 6.35 -23.47 14.88
N PRO A 20 6.48 -22.41 14.06
CA PRO A 20 5.52 -22.14 13.00
C PRO A 20 5.37 -23.41 12.14
N PRO A 21 4.13 -23.87 11.87
CA PRO A 21 3.91 -25.10 11.14
C PRO A 21 4.61 -25.01 9.79
N VAL A 22 5.51 -25.94 9.52
CA VAL A 22 6.22 -26.01 8.23
C VAL A 22 5.16 -26.15 7.14
N PRO A 23 5.17 -25.30 6.09
CA PRO A 23 4.15 -25.36 5.05
C PRO A 23 4.15 -26.74 4.40
N LYS A 24 2.97 -27.37 4.36
CA LYS A 24 2.77 -28.67 3.70
C LYS A 24 2.68 -28.48 2.19
N CYS A 25 3.05 -29.52 1.45
CA CYS A 25 2.94 -29.55 0.00
C CYS A 25 1.47 -29.49 -0.44
N ASN A 26 1.15 -28.56 -1.35
CA ASN A 26 -0.21 -28.35 -1.86
C ASN A 26 -0.65 -29.34 -2.96
N ALA A 27 0.20 -30.30 -3.32
CA ALA A 27 -0.12 -31.32 -4.33
C ALA A 27 -1.08 -32.38 -3.77
N LEU A 28 -1.92 -32.93 -4.65
CA LEU A 28 -2.66 -34.17 -4.37
C LEU A 28 -1.88 -35.38 -4.89
N GLU A 29 -1.86 -36.43 -4.07
CA GLU A 29 -1.42 -37.76 -4.47
C GLU A 29 -2.39 -38.34 -5.52
N LYS A 30 -2.01 -39.46 -6.16
CA LYS A 30 -2.83 -40.06 -7.25
C LYS A 30 -4.21 -40.53 -6.80
N ASP A 31 -4.36 -40.85 -5.53
CA ASP A 31 -5.64 -41.21 -4.90
C ASP A 31 -6.48 -39.98 -4.51
N GLY A 32 -5.96 -38.76 -4.70
CA GLY A 32 -6.62 -37.51 -4.34
C GLY A 32 -6.34 -37.04 -2.90
N SER A 33 -5.56 -37.78 -2.11
CA SER A 33 -5.20 -37.37 -0.76
C SER A 33 -4.17 -36.22 -0.76
N ASN A 34 -4.20 -35.39 0.29
CA ASN A 34 -3.22 -34.31 0.44
C ASN A 34 -1.82 -34.88 0.68
N CYS A 35 -0.82 -34.33 -0.01
CA CYS A 35 0.56 -34.75 0.21
C CYS A 35 1.00 -34.49 1.67
N PRO A 36 1.49 -35.50 2.40
CA PRO A 36 1.88 -35.33 3.81
C PRO A 36 3.26 -34.65 3.96
N LYS A 37 3.99 -34.43 2.87
CA LYS A 37 5.36 -33.93 2.89
C LYS A 37 5.41 -32.42 3.08
N ASN A 38 6.36 -31.96 3.87
CA ASN A 38 6.65 -30.54 4.05
C ASN A 38 7.39 -29.97 2.83
N VAL A 39 7.19 -28.68 2.56
CA VAL A 39 7.99 -27.91 1.60
C VAL A 39 9.36 -27.65 2.22
N PHE A 40 10.44 -28.00 1.52
CA PHE A 40 11.81 -27.78 2.00
C PHE A 40 12.14 -26.28 2.06
N GLN A 41 12.64 -25.81 3.21
CA GLN A 41 12.94 -24.40 3.51
C GLN A 41 13.99 -23.75 2.59
N HIS A 42 14.84 -24.53 1.90
CA HIS A 42 15.92 -24.00 1.07
C HIS A 42 15.46 -23.44 -0.30
N ASN A 43 14.20 -23.67 -0.71
CA ASN A 43 13.65 -23.13 -1.95
C ASN A 43 12.43 -22.25 -1.64
N VAL A 44 12.70 -21.03 -1.17
CA VAL A 44 11.70 -20.00 -0.87
C VAL A 44 10.88 -19.73 -2.15
N GLY A 45 9.57 -19.99 -2.10
CA GLY A 45 8.64 -19.62 -3.18
C GLY A 45 7.89 -20.77 -3.89
N HIS A 46 8.20 -22.04 -3.60
CA HIS A 46 7.46 -23.17 -4.17
C HIS A 46 6.40 -23.73 -3.22
N THR A 47 5.19 -23.99 -3.72
CA THR A 47 4.08 -24.60 -2.95
C THR A 47 4.09 -26.14 -2.97
N LEU A 48 5.07 -26.74 -3.63
CA LEU A 48 5.18 -28.18 -3.86
C LEU A 48 6.48 -28.72 -3.25
N CYS A 49 6.46 -29.95 -2.75
CA CYS A 49 7.69 -30.64 -2.39
C CYS A 49 8.53 -30.95 -3.65
N VAL A 50 9.82 -31.20 -3.48
CA VAL A 50 10.77 -31.45 -4.59
C VAL A 50 10.29 -32.56 -5.54
N PHE A 51 9.67 -33.59 -4.98
CA PHE A 51 9.11 -34.71 -5.75
C PHE A 51 7.97 -34.24 -6.66
N HIS A 52 6.94 -33.62 -6.09
CA HIS A 52 5.78 -33.13 -6.83
C HIS A 52 6.11 -32.00 -7.81
N HIS A 53 7.13 -31.19 -7.51
CA HIS A 53 7.64 -30.20 -8.46
C HIS A 53 8.26 -30.87 -9.70
N LYS A 54 9.12 -31.88 -9.52
CA LYS A 54 9.69 -32.64 -10.64
C LYS A 54 8.63 -33.38 -11.44
N GLU A 55 7.65 -33.98 -10.76
CA GLU A 55 6.54 -34.67 -11.39
C GLU A 55 5.66 -33.73 -12.22
N SER A 56 5.28 -32.57 -11.65
CA SER A 56 4.53 -31.53 -12.34
C SER A 56 5.26 -31.06 -13.61
N GLN A 57 6.58 -30.80 -13.54
CA GLN A 57 7.37 -30.44 -14.71
C GLN A 57 7.43 -31.57 -15.76
N GLY A 58 7.53 -32.82 -15.32
CA GLY A 58 7.53 -33.99 -16.19
C GLY A 58 6.22 -34.14 -16.97
N LEU A 59 5.08 -34.08 -16.25
CA LEU A 59 3.75 -34.13 -16.85
C LEU A 59 3.51 -32.93 -17.77
N TYR A 60 3.93 -31.72 -17.37
CA TYR A 60 3.80 -30.52 -18.19
C TYR A 60 4.53 -30.65 -19.53
N LYS A 61 5.78 -31.12 -19.51
CA LYS A 61 6.56 -31.40 -20.74
C LYS A 61 5.89 -32.48 -21.59
N SER A 62 5.38 -33.53 -20.95
CA SER A 62 4.73 -34.66 -21.63
C SER A 62 3.48 -34.21 -22.40
N TYR A 63 2.55 -33.50 -21.74
CA TYR A 63 1.32 -33.09 -22.40
C TYR A 63 1.58 -32.02 -23.46
N LYS A 64 2.51 -31.07 -23.27
CA LYS A 64 2.88 -30.10 -24.31
C LYS A 64 3.46 -30.78 -25.55
N LYS A 65 4.30 -31.80 -25.37
CA LYS A 65 4.84 -32.59 -26.48
C LYS A 65 3.74 -33.31 -27.26
N LYS A 66 2.81 -33.98 -26.56
CA LYS A 66 1.68 -34.69 -27.19
C LYS A 66 0.68 -33.72 -27.84
N HIS A 67 0.37 -32.61 -27.20
CA HIS A 67 -0.50 -31.57 -27.75
C HIS A 67 0.11 -30.93 -29.00
N GLY A 68 1.44 -30.75 -29.02
CA GLY A 68 2.17 -30.33 -30.22
C GLY A 68 2.18 -31.36 -31.36
N LYS A 69 1.97 -32.65 -31.07
CA LYS A 69 1.74 -33.69 -32.10
C LYS A 69 0.30 -33.64 -32.60
N TYR A 70 -0.68 -33.53 -31.69
CA TYR A 70 -2.10 -33.34 -32.01
C TYR A 70 -2.32 -32.16 -32.98
N LYS A 71 -1.74 -30.98 -32.67
CA LYS A 71 -1.86 -29.78 -33.52
C LYS A 71 -1.18 -29.88 -34.88
N ARG A 72 -0.22 -30.78 -35.08
CA ARG A 72 0.46 -30.96 -36.38
C ARG A 72 -0.37 -31.78 -37.38
N ILE A 73 -1.44 -32.42 -36.94
CA ILE A 73 -2.37 -33.14 -37.80
C ILE A 73 -3.40 -32.11 -38.31
N THR A 74 -2.99 -31.32 -39.31
CA THR A 74 -3.77 -30.21 -39.89
C THR A 74 -4.37 -30.49 -41.27
N GLN A 75 -3.99 -31.56 -41.96
CA GLN A 75 -4.55 -31.93 -43.26
C GLN A 75 -5.58 -33.06 -43.10
N ILE A 76 -6.85 -32.67 -42.92
CA ILE A 76 -7.99 -33.47 -43.38
C ILE A 76 -8.31 -32.90 -44.77
N GLY A 77 -7.51 -33.29 -45.76
CA GLY A 77 -7.79 -32.95 -47.16
C GLY A 77 -8.94 -33.80 -47.66
N ALA A 78 -9.78 -33.22 -48.53
CA ALA A 78 -11.03 -33.76 -49.05
C ALA A 78 -10.89 -35.01 -49.97
N ASP A 79 -9.80 -35.78 -49.88
CA ASP A 79 -9.64 -37.02 -50.62
C ASP A 79 -10.13 -38.19 -49.75
N ALA A 80 -11.27 -38.75 -50.16
CA ALA A 80 -11.99 -39.84 -49.52
C ALA A 80 -11.21 -41.18 -49.56
N GLY A 81 -10.14 -41.28 -48.76
CA GLY A 81 -9.30 -42.47 -48.64
C GLY A 81 -9.08 -42.96 -47.21
N ILE A 82 -8.60 -44.21 -47.09
CA ILE A 82 -8.25 -44.93 -45.84
C ILE A 82 -7.31 -44.12 -44.93
N ASP A 83 -6.49 -43.23 -45.49
CA ASP A 83 -5.57 -42.35 -44.75
C ASP A 83 -6.28 -41.23 -43.97
N ALA A 84 -7.46 -40.77 -44.43
CA ALA A 84 -8.25 -39.76 -43.70
C ALA A 84 -8.82 -40.32 -42.40
N LYS A 85 -9.38 -41.54 -42.45
CA LYS A 85 -9.86 -42.27 -41.27
C LYS A 85 -8.74 -42.49 -40.25
N LYS A 86 -7.60 -43.01 -40.70
CA LYS A 86 -6.44 -43.25 -39.84
C LYS A 86 -5.92 -41.96 -39.19
N ASN A 87 -5.97 -40.84 -39.90
CA ASN A 87 -5.62 -39.53 -39.37
C ASN A 87 -6.62 -39.02 -38.32
N ILE A 88 -7.94 -39.18 -38.55
CA ILE A 88 -8.98 -38.85 -37.58
C ILE A 88 -8.84 -39.71 -36.31
N GLU A 89 -8.71 -41.04 -36.44
CA GLU A 89 -8.50 -41.97 -35.33
C GLU A 89 -7.22 -41.65 -34.54
N THR A 90 -6.12 -41.35 -35.24
CA THR A 90 -4.85 -40.97 -34.60
C THR A 90 -4.99 -39.63 -33.87
N LYS A 91 -5.74 -38.68 -34.43
CA LYS A 91 -5.99 -37.37 -33.83
C LYS A 91 -6.89 -37.48 -32.59
N ILE A 92 -7.93 -38.33 -32.63
CA ILE A 92 -8.77 -38.67 -31.47
C ILE A 92 -7.93 -39.32 -30.39
N SER A 93 -7.11 -40.33 -30.73
CA SER A 93 -6.25 -41.04 -29.77
C SER A 93 -5.26 -40.09 -29.08
N LEU A 94 -4.52 -39.29 -29.87
CA LEU A 94 -3.62 -38.27 -29.33
C LEU A 94 -4.36 -37.20 -28.52
N GLY A 95 -5.56 -36.81 -28.95
CA GLY A 95 -6.43 -35.90 -28.23
C GLY A 95 -6.79 -36.43 -26.83
N LYS A 96 -7.26 -37.69 -26.75
CA LYS A 96 -7.60 -38.37 -25.49
C LYS A 96 -6.39 -38.50 -24.57
N GLU A 97 -5.21 -38.81 -25.10
CA GLU A 97 -3.98 -38.84 -24.31
C GLU A 97 -3.60 -37.46 -23.75
N VAL A 98 -3.78 -36.40 -24.55
CA VAL A 98 -3.51 -35.02 -24.12
C VAL A 98 -4.52 -34.57 -23.06
N LEU A 99 -5.80 -34.90 -23.24
CA LEU A 99 -6.84 -34.67 -22.23
C LEU A 99 -6.49 -35.36 -20.91
N SER A 100 -6.18 -36.66 -20.95
CA SER A 100 -5.80 -37.44 -19.76
C SER A 100 -4.65 -36.80 -18.99
N LEU A 101 -3.57 -36.41 -19.70
CA LEU A 101 -2.42 -35.75 -19.05
C LEU A 101 -2.76 -34.36 -18.52
N ARG A 102 -3.56 -33.55 -19.25
CA ARG A 102 -3.97 -32.22 -18.77
C ARG A 102 -4.87 -32.32 -17.55
N ASN A 103 -5.76 -33.32 -17.50
CA ASN A 103 -6.62 -33.64 -16.37
C ASN A 103 -5.82 -34.10 -15.14
N GLU A 104 -4.82 -34.97 -15.34
CA GLU A 104 -3.93 -35.38 -14.25
C GLU A 104 -3.19 -34.18 -13.66
N VAL A 105 -2.70 -33.27 -14.51
CA VAL A 105 -2.03 -32.06 -14.03
C VAL A 105 -3.01 -31.14 -13.30
N ASN A 106 -4.22 -30.96 -13.83
CA ASN A 106 -5.28 -30.15 -13.22
C ASN A 106 -5.58 -30.63 -11.80
N ARG A 107 -5.92 -31.93 -11.68
CA ARG A 107 -6.28 -32.57 -10.41
C ARG A 107 -5.16 -32.49 -9.38
N ARG A 108 -3.91 -32.74 -9.79
CA ARG A 108 -2.81 -32.94 -8.83
C ARG A 108 -2.05 -31.68 -8.45
N PHE A 109 -1.97 -30.68 -9.33
CA PHE A 109 -1.07 -29.54 -9.14
C PHE A 109 -1.71 -28.16 -9.30
N PHE A 110 -2.90 -28.05 -9.89
CA PHE A 110 -3.56 -26.76 -10.07
C PHE A 110 -4.57 -26.40 -8.97
N SER A 111 -4.77 -27.28 -7.99
CA SER A 111 -5.65 -27.13 -6.82
C SER A 111 -5.40 -25.91 -5.93
N MET A 112 -4.43 -25.03 -6.23
CA MET A 112 -4.09 -23.77 -5.52
C MET A 112 -3.57 -22.67 -6.47
N SER A 113 -3.59 -22.90 -7.78
CA SER A 113 -2.97 -22.02 -8.79
C SER A 113 -3.98 -20.98 -9.30
N GLN A 114 -3.55 -19.72 -9.43
CA GLN A 114 -4.36 -18.66 -10.07
C GLN A 114 -4.58 -18.95 -11.57
N ASN A 115 -3.63 -19.63 -12.24
CA ASN A 115 -3.65 -19.88 -13.68
C ASN A 115 -4.45 -21.14 -14.11
N ASN A 116 -5.37 -21.66 -13.29
CA ASN A 116 -6.09 -22.89 -13.65
C ASN A 116 -7.13 -22.67 -14.77
N ARG A 117 -7.80 -21.51 -14.80
CA ARG A 117 -8.94 -21.27 -15.70
C ARG A 117 -8.61 -21.40 -17.18
N THR A 118 -7.48 -20.86 -17.63
CA THR A 118 -7.00 -21.02 -19.03
C THR A 118 -6.67 -22.47 -19.35
N HIS A 119 -6.13 -23.22 -18.38
CA HIS A 119 -5.82 -24.64 -18.57
C HIS A 119 -7.09 -25.49 -18.67
N VAL A 120 -8.10 -25.19 -17.85
CA VAL A 120 -9.43 -25.82 -17.89
C VAL A 120 -10.19 -25.49 -19.17
N HIS A 121 -10.19 -24.22 -19.62
CA HIS A 121 -10.77 -23.83 -20.90
C HIS A 121 -10.14 -24.60 -22.08
N GLU A 122 -8.82 -24.77 -22.06
CA GLU A 122 -8.12 -25.57 -23.07
C GLU A 122 -8.44 -27.08 -23.00
N ILE A 123 -8.74 -27.62 -21.82
CA ILE A 123 -9.23 -29.00 -21.66
C ILE A 123 -10.59 -29.12 -22.34
N LEU A 124 -11.53 -28.24 -22.02
CA LEU A 124 -12.90 -28.28 -22.56
C LEU A 124 -12.96 -28.04 -24.06
N LYS A 125 -12.14 -27.10 -24.56
CA LYS A 125 -12.00 -26.86 -26.00
C LYS A 125 -11.51 -28.13 -26.71
N LEU A 126 -10.47 -28.77 -26.16
CA LEU A 126 -9.93 -30.01 -26.72
C LEU A 126 -10.96 -31.15 -26.67
N GLU A 127 -11.75 -31.24 -25.61
CA GLU A 127 -12.81 -32.23 -25.47
C GLU A 127 -13.94 -32.03 -26.48
N THR A 128 -14.34 -30.77 -26.71
CA THR A 128 -15.32 -30.41 -27.75
C THR A 128 -14.80 -30.76 -29.15
N GLU A 129 -13.53 -30.45 -29.43
CA GLU A 129 -12.87 -30.81 -30.70
C GLU A 129 -12.83 -32.34 -30.90
N ILE A 130 -12.49 -33.11 -29.87
CA ILE A 130 -12.45 -34.58 -29.94
C ILE A 130 -13.85 -35.16 -30.16
N HIS A 131 -14.86 -34.64 -29.47
CA HIS A 131 -16.23 -35.09 -29.65
C HIS A 131 -16.74 -34.81 -31.07
N GLY A 132 -16.38 -33.65 -31.64
CA GLY A 132 -16.64 -33.34 -33.04
C GLY A 132 -15.98 -34.33 -34.00
N LEU A 133 -14.72 -34.70 -33.75
CA LEU A 133 -13.98 -35.69 -34.54
C LEU A 133 -14.56 -37.12 -34.40
N GLU A 134 -15.04 -37.50 -33.21
CA GLU A 134 -15.72 -38.78 -32.98
C GLU A 134 -17.02 -38.85 -33.77
N LYS A 135 -17.81 -37.77 -33.78
CA LYS A 135 -19.03 -37.67 -34.58
C LYS A 135 -18.74 -37.72 -36.09
N GLU A 136 -17.70 -37.02 -36.55
CA GLU A 136 -17.24 -37.06 -37.94
C GLU A 136 -16.81 -38.47 -38.35
N LEU A 137 -16.15 -39.21 -37.46
CA LEU A 137 -15.78 -40.62 -37.67
C LEU A 137 -17.01 -41.53 -37.76
N GLU A 138 -17.99 -41.35 -36.87
CA GLU A 138 -19.26 -42.10 -36.90
C GLU A 138 -20.07 -41.83 -38.18
N GLU A 139 -20.15 -40.57 -38.60
CA GLU A 139 -20.82 -40.17 -39.85
C GLU A 139 -20.11 -40.75 -41.09
N TRP A 140 -18.76 -40.76 -41.09
CA TRP A 140 -17.97 -41.38 -42.15
C TRP A 140 -18.19 -42.90 -42.21
N GLU A 141 -18.20 -43.58 -41.07
CA GLU A 141 -18.45 -45.02 -40.99
C GLU A 141 -19.87 -45.41 -41.40
N ALA A 142 -20.87 -44.58 -41.10
CA ALA A 142 -22.24 -44.75 -41.58
C ALA A 142 -22.33 -44.56 -43.10
N SER A 143 -21.71 -43.51 -43.66
CA SER A 143 -21.70 -43.24 -45.09
C SER A 143 -20.98 -44.32 -45.91
N CYS A 144 -19.98 -44.99 -45.36
CA CYS A 144 -19.30 -46.11 -46.03
C CYS A 144 -20.09 -47.42 -45.96
N LYS A 145 -20.94 -47.63 -44.94
CA LYS A 145 -21.83 -48.81 -44.86
C LYS A 145 -22.87 -48.82 -45.97
N ASP A 146 -23.48 -47.67 -46.27
CA ASP A 146 -24.46 -47.52 -47.35
C ASP A 146 -23.84 -47.73 -48.74
N SER A 147 -22.55 -47.43 -48.89
CA SER A 147 -21.78 -47.65 -50.14
C SER A 147 -21.39 -49.13 -50.33
N ILE A 148 -21.11 -49.87 -49.25
CA ILE A 148 -20.75 -51.29 -49.31
C ILE A 148 -21.97 -52.18 -49.54
N GLU A 149 -23.14 -51.84 -48.97
CA GLU A 149 -24.39 -52.57 -49.27
C GLU A 149 -24.89 -52.36 -50.71
N SER A 150 -24.54 -51.23 -51.35
CA SER A 150 -24.81 -50.99 -52.77
C SER A 150 -23.91 -51.81 -53.71
N VAL A 151 -22.70 -52.19 -53.30
CA VAL A 151 -21.77 -53.00 -54.12
C VAL A 151 -22.02 -54.50 -53.94
N ILE A 152 -22.39 -54.94 -52.74
CA ILE A 152 -22.68 -56.38 -52.48
C ILE A 152 -24.00 -56.84 -53.13
N ALA A 153 -24.93 -55.93 -53.43
CA ALA A 153 -26.15 -56.24 -54.17
C ALA A 153 -25.95 -56.46 -55.69
N GLN A 154 -24.76 -56.17 -56.25
CA GLN A 154 -24.48 -56.26 -57.69
C GLN A 154 -23.47 -57.35 -58.11
N GLU A 155 -22.84 -58.06 -57.17
CA GLU A 155 -21.84 -59.12 -57.46
C GLU A 155 -22.13 -60.44 -56.74
N ILE A 156 -23.35 -60.95 -56.83
CA ILE A 156 -23.60 -62.40 -56.68
C ILE A 156 -24.20 -62.93 -57.99
N SER A 157 -23.34 -62.98 -59.00
CA SER A 157 -23.42 -63.93 -60.10
C SER A 157 -21.99 -64.33 -60.46
N SER A 158 -21.77 -65.63 -60.61
CA SER A 158 -20.56 -66.34 -61.07
C SER A 158 -19.37 -66.53 -60.11
N GLN A 159 -19.38 -67.72 -59.51
CA GLN A 159 -18.33 -68.78 -59.55
C GLN A 159 -16.95 -68.60 -58.87
N ASP A 160 -16.80 -69.42 -57.83
CA ASP A 160 -15.77 -70.45 -57.58
C ASP A 160 -14.27 -70.13 -57.42
N ALA A 161 -13.81 -70.52 -56.21
CA ALA A 161 -12.59 -71.27 -55.86
C ALA A 161 -11.21 -70.63 -56.01
N GLU A 162 -10.51 -70.36 -54.90
CA GLU A 162 -9.54 -71.30 -54.29
C GLU A 162 -8.90 -70.74 -53.00
N LEU A 163 -8.38 -71.66 -52.19
CA LEU A 163 -7.74 -71.52 -50.87
C LEU A 163 -6.68 -70.41 -50.74
N GLU A 164 -6.65 -69.75 -49.57
CA GLU A 164 -5.43 -69.74 -48.73
C GLU A 164 -5.73 -69.42 -47.25
N LYS A 165 -4.99 -70.11 -46.37
CA LYS A 165 -5.12 -70.12 -44.91
C LYS A 165 -4.57 -68.83 -44.28
N GLY A 166 -5.30 -68.26 -43.33
CA GLY A 166 -4.78 -67.24 -42.41
C GLY A 166 -5.72 -66.96 -41.24
N ILE A 167 -5.39 -67.55 -40.08
CA ILE A 167 -5.66 -67.14 -38.68
C ILE A 167 -6.77 -66.08 -38.47
N PRO A 168 -7.85 -66.37 -37.69
CA PRO A 168 -8.77 -65.32 -37.27
C PRO A 168 -8.11 -64.46 -36.19
N GLU A 169 -7.53 -63.32 -36.59
CA GLU A 169 -7.27 -62.22 -35.65
C GLU A 169 -8.62 -61.67 -35.19
N ALA A 170 -8.88 -61.85 -33.89
CA ALA A 170 -10.03 -61.29 -33.21
C ALA A 170 -10.05 -59.77 -33.39
N LYS A 171 -10.94 -59.29 -34.27
CA LYS A 171 -11.41 -57.90 -34.26
C LYS A 171 -12.03 -57.65 -32.88
N THR A 172 -11.22 -57.08 -32.01
CA THR A 172 -11.68 -56.57 -30.73
C THR A 172 -12.44 -55.29 -31.06
N GLU A 173 -13.75 -55.41 -31.31
CA GLU A 173 -14.66 -54.27 -31.20
C GLU A 173 -14.47 -53.70 -29.79
N VAL A 174 -13.71 -52.61 -29.67
CA VAL A 174 -13.68 -51.82 -28.45
C VAL A 174 -14.98 -51.01 -28.41
N LYS A 175 -16.11 -51.70 -28.18
CA LYS A 175 -17.30 -51.05 -27.63
C LYS A 175 -16.87 -50.50 -26.28
N MET A 176 -16.88 -49.18 -26.11
CA MET A 176 -16.73 -48.56 -24.80
C MET A 176 -17.85 -49.09 -23.90
N LEU A 177 -17.54 -50.10 -23.09
CA LEU A 177 -18.41 -50.63 -22.06
C LEU A 177 -18.54 -49.57 -20.96
N GLN A 178 -19.49 -48.65 -21.12
CA GLN A 178 -19.93 -47.83 -20.00
C GLN A 178 -20.63 -48.75 -19.00
N SER A 179 -20.19 -48.70 -17.74
CA SER A 179 -20.82 -49.45 -16.65
C SER A 179 -22.31 -49.11 -16.59
N LEU A 180 -23.17 -50.12 -16.54
CA LEU A 180 -24.62 -49.96 -16.36
C LEU A 180 -24.97 -49.29 -15.02
N LEU A 181 -24.02 -49.23 -14.08
CA LEU A 181 -24.13 -48.54 -12.80
C LEU A 181 -23.76 -47.04 -12.89
N ASN A 182 -23.31 -46.55 -14.05
CA ASN A 182 -23.02 -45.13 -14.25
C ASN A 182 -24.28 -44.30 -13.98
N PRO A 183 -24.27 -43.33 -13.05
CA PRO A 183 -25.43 -42.51 -12.69
C PRO A 183 -26.09 -41.82 -13.88
N THR A 184 -25.35 -41.45 -14.93
CA THR A 184 -25.89 -40.82 -16.15
C THR A 184 -26.80 -41.73 -16.98
N ILE A 185 -26.77 -43.05 -16.76
CA ILE A 185 -27.65 -43.99 -17.44
C ILE A 185 -28.98 -44.05 -16.65
N PRO A 186 -30.12 -43.61 -17.22
CA PRO A 186 -31.40 -43.64 -16.53
C PRO A 186 -31.90 -45.07 -16.34
N MET A 187 -32.71 -45.30 -15.30
CA MET A 187 -33.34 -46.60 -15.02
C MET A 187 -34.14 -47.13 -16.22
N SER A 188 -34.73 -46.24 -17.03
CA SER A 188 -35.48 -46.63 -18.23
C SER A 188 -34.65 -47.39 -19.26
N ARG A 189 -33.33 -47.13 -19.33
CA ARG A 189 -32.41 -47.88 -20.20
C ARG A 189 -32.19 -49.31 -19.73
N LEU A 190 -32.56 -49.65 -18.49
CA LEU A 190 -32.44 -50.99 -17.91
C LEU A 190 -33.75 -51.78 -17.89
N GLU A 191 -34.85 -51.22 -18.44
CA GLU A 191 -36.17 -51.88 -18.47
C GLU A 191 -36.18 -53.20 -19.25
N HIS A 192 -35.20 -53.42 -20.13
CA HIS A 192 -35.01 -54.67 -20.86
C HIS A 192 -34.42 -55.80 -19.99
N LEU A 193 -33.98 -55.51 -18.76
CA LEU A 193 -33.47 -56.48 -17.80
C LEU A 193 -34.57 -56.87 -16.78
N PRO A 194 -34.58 -58.12 -16.28
CA PRO A 194 -35.48 -58.53 -15.21
C PRO A 194 -35.34 -57.63 -13.96
N SER A 195 -36.46 -57.35 -13.28
CA SER A 195 -36.48 -56.48 -12.09
C SER A 195 -35.66 -57.02 -10.91
N ASP A 196 -35.45 -58.33 -10.86
CA ASP A 196 -34.61 -59.04 -9.88
C ASP A 196 -33.14 -59.17 -10.31
N SER A 197 -32.77 -58.62 -11.47
CA SER A 197 -31.38 -58.56 -11.92
C SER A 197 -30.52 -57.82 -10.89
N PRO A 198 -29.38 -58.38 -10.46
CA PRO A 198 -28.47 -57.73 -9.52
C PRO A 198 -28.05 -56.32 -9.96
N VAL A 199 -27.98 -56.07 -11.27
CA VAL A 199 -27.64 -54.75 -11.83
C VAL A 199 -28.79 -53.75 -11.65
N VAL A 200 -30.04 -54.18 -11.86
CA VAL A 200 -31.24 -53.34 -11.67
C VAL A 200 -31.42 -53.03 -10.18
N ILE A 201 -31.24 -54.02 -9.30
CA ILE A 201 -31.28 -53.84 -7.84
C ILE A 201 -30.16 -52.88 -7.40
N ALA A 202 -28.91 -53.12 -7.82
CA ALA A 202 -27.78 -52.27 -7.44
C ALA A 202 -27.97 -50.82 -7.94
N LYS A 203 -28.45 -50.65 -9.17
CA LYS A 203 -28.75 -49.32 -9.72
C LYS A 203 -29.88 -48.63 -8.96
N SER A 204 -30.96 -49.34 -8.63
CA SER A 204 -32.07 -48.81 -7.84
C SER A 204 -31.61 -48.38 -6.44
N CYS A 205 -30.79 -49.21 -5.77
CA CYS A 205 -30.16 -48.84 -4.50
C CYS A 205 -29.27 -47.61 -4.63
N MET A 206 -28.47 -47.50 -5.70
CA MET A 206 -27.65 -46.31 -5.95
C MET A 206 -28.49 -45.06 -6.16
N VAL A 207 -29.59 -45.14 -6.93
CA VAL A 207 -30.51 -44.00 -7.14
C VAL A 207 -31.13 -43.53 -5.83
N GLU A 208 -31.61 -44.46 -4.98
CA GLU A 208 -32.18 -44.10 -3.68
C GLU A 208 -31.13 -43.53 -2.72
N LEU A 209 -29.91 -44.06 -2.74
CA LEU A 209 -28.80 -43.55 -1.94
C LEU A 209 -28.37 -42.15 -2.41
N THR A 210 -28.30 -41.91 -3.73
CA THR A 210 -28.07 -40.59 -4.32
C THR A 210 -29.15 -39.61 -3.88
N LYS A 211 -30.44 -39.94 -4.00
CA LYS A 211 -31.55 -39.09 -3.53
C LYS A 211 -31.42 -38.74 -2.04
N GLY A 212 -31.05 -39.72 -1.21
CA GLY A 212 -30.83 -39.51 0.22
C GLY A 212 -29.71 -38.51 0.52
N ILE A 213 -28.59 -38.62 -0.19
CA ILE A 213 -27.43 -37.73 -0.01
C ILE A 213 -27.66 -36.35 -0.62
N VAL A 214 -28.35 -36.25 -1.76
CA VAL A 214 -28.78 -34.96 -2.33
C VAL A 214 -29.70 -34.22 -1.36
N ARG A 215 -30.66 -34.91 -0.73
CA ARG A 215 -31.51 -34.31 0.32
C ARG A 215 -30.69 -33.81 1.50
N ASN A 216 -29.63 -34.52 1.90
CA ASN A 216 -28.70 -34.06 2.92
C ASN A 216 -27.97 -32.77 2.48
N LEU A 217 -27.47 -32.72 1.25
CA LEU A 217 -26.87 -31.50 0.69
C LEU A 217 -27.86 -30.32 0.67
N TYR A 218 -29.10 -30.52 0.26
CA TYR A 218 -30.12 -29.47 0.28
C TYR A 218 -30.51 -29.04 1.69
N SER A 219 -30.45 -29.92 2.68
CA SER A 219 -30.66 -29.52 4.08
C SER A 219 -29.54 -28.61 4.60
N LEU A 220 -28.31 -28.77 4.09
CA LEU A 220 -27.17 -27.92 4.41
C LEU A 220 -27.21 -26.60 3.61
N VAL A 221 -27.55 -26.67 2.32
CA VAL A 221 -27.57 -25.54 1.39
C VAL A 221 -28.85 -25.56 0.56
N PRO A 222 -29.97 -25.05 1.10
CA PRO A 222 -31.26 -25.06 0.42
C PRO A 222 -31.23 -24.31 -0.92
N SER A 223 -30.34 -23.32 -1.05
CA SER A 223 -30.18 -22.51 -2.26
C SER A 223 -29.85 -23.33 -3.52
N LEU A 224 -29.33 -24.55 -3.37
CA LEU A 224 -29.00 -25.44 -4.50
C LEU A 224 -30.20 -26.21 -5.06
N ASP A 225 -31.32 -26.28 -4.33
CA ASP A 225 -32.50 -27.00 -4.79
C ASP A 225 -33.22 -26.20 -5.89
N ASP A 226 -33.11 -26.70 -7.12
CA ASP A 226 -33.86 -26.22 -8.29
C ASP A 226 -34.69 -27.34 -8.94
N SER A 227 -35.11 -28.33 -8.15
CA SER A 227 -35.90 -29.49 -8.57
C SER A 227 -37.34 -29.16 -9.02
N LEU A 228 -37.86 -27.98 -8.68
CA LEU A 228 -39.19 -27.53 -9.11
C LEU A 228 -39.16 -27.07 -10.58
N PRO A 229 -40.03 -27.62 -11.46
CA PRO A 229 -40.08 -27.20 -12.85
C PRO A 229 -40.42 -25.70 -12.97
N SER A 230 -39.83 -25.01 -13.94
CA SER A 230 -40.41 -23.77 -14.49
C SER A 230 -41.70 -24.14 -15.23
N ALA A 231 -42.78 -24.35 -14.48
CA ALA A 231 -44.11 -24.46 -15.06
C ALA A 231 -44.52 -23.08 -15.58
N LEU A 232 -44.46 -22.90 -16.89
CA LEU A 232 -45.37 -22.02 -17.58
C LEU A 232 -46.75 -22.67 -17.47
N ASP A 233 -47.49 -22.37 -16.40
CA ASP A 233 -48.93 -22.62 -16.37
C ASP A 233 -49.58 -21.59 -17.32
N GLU A 234 -49.84 -21.99 -18.56
CA GLU A 234 -50.61 -21.19 -19.52
C GLU A 234 -52.12 -21.14 -19.18
N GLU A 235 -52.60 -21.89 -18.17
CA GLU A 235 -54.05 -22.06 -17.94
C GLU A 235 -54.62 -21.47 -16.63
N ALA A 236 -53.86 -20.72 -15.85
CA ALA A 236 -54.43 -19.96 -14.75
C ALA A 236 -53.84 -18.55 -14.67
N GLY A 237 -54.66 -17.54 -14.97
CA GLY A 237 -54.37 -16.11 -14.81
C GLY A 237 -54.17 -15.66 -13.35
N ASN A 238 -53.57 -16.50 -12.51
CA ASN A 238 -53.06 -16.17 -11.20
C ASN A 238 -51.55 -16.41 -11.22
N THR A 239 -50.80 -15.33 -11.43
CA THR A 239 -49.37 -15.22 -11.19
C THR A 239 -49.06 -15.54 -9.74
N ARG A 240 -49.01 -16.84 -9.39
CA ARG A 240 -48.33 -17.30 -8.18
C ARG A 240 -46.85 -17.29 -8.52
N MET A 241 -46.27 -16.09 -8.40
CA MET A 241 -44.85 -15.84 -8.59
C MET A 241 -44.01 -16.91 -7.87
N LYS A 242 -42.93 -17.35 -8.52
CA LYS A 242 -41.79 -18.03 -7.90
C LYS A 242 -41.51 -17.40 -6.53
N PRO A 243 -41.07 -18.14 -5.50
CA PRO A 243 -40.28 -17.50 -4.47
C PRO A 243 -39.06 -16.90 -5.19
N GLU A 244 -39.01 -15.57 -5.29
CA GLU A 244 -37.87 -14.87 -5.88
C GLU A 244 -36.62 -15.29 -5.09
N LEU A 245 -35.68 -15.97 -5.76
CA LEU A 245 -34.42 -16.35 -5.12
C LEU A 245 -33.74 -15.08 -4.61
N GLY A 246 -33.40 -15.05 -3.33
CA GLY A 246 -32.68 -13.93 -2.75
C GLY A 246 -31.28 -13.80 -3.35
N THR A 247 -30.68 -12.62 -3.26
CA THR A 247 -29.32 -12.38 -3.77
C THR A 247 -28.29 -13.37 -3.20
N ARG A 248 -28.37 -13.69 -1.89
CA ARG A 248 -27.51 -14.70 -1.25
C ARG A 248 -27.63 -16.07 -1.93
N ASP A 249 -28.85 -16.51 -2.23
CA ASP A 249 -29.10 -17.81 -2.85
C ASP A 249 -28.49 -17.92 -4.24
N ILE A 250 -28.65 -16.86 -5.04
CA ILE A 250 -28.10 -16.81 -6.39
C ILE A 250 -26.56 -16.87 -6.34
N VAL A 251 -25.94 -16.10 -5.44
CA VAL A 251 -24.48 -16.10 -5.26
C VAL A 251 -23.99 -17.47 -4.78
N ILE A 252 -24.69 -18.15 -3.87
CA ILE A 252 -24.35 -19.52 -3.44
C ILE A 252 -24.37 -20.50 -4.64
N ARG A 253 -25.32 -20.36 -5.57
CA ARG A 253 -25.31 -21.14 -6.81
C ARG A 253 -24.08 -20.84 -7.66
N PHE A 254 -23.63 -19.58 -7.74
CA PHE A 254 -22.37 -19.23 -8.40
C PHE A 254 -21.15 -19.80 -7.66
N VAL A 255 -21.14 -19.84 -6.32
CA VAL A 255 -20.10 -20.50 -5.53
C VAL A 255 -19.97 -21.97 -5.90
N PHE A 256 -21.11 -22.68 -6.09
CA PHE A 256 -21.08 -24.07 -6.52
C PHE A 256 -20.46 -24.22 -7.91
N ARG A 257 -20.83 -23.36 -8.86
CA ARG A 257 -20.28 -23.40 -10.21
C ARG A 257 -18.78 -23.09 -10.24
N GLU A 258 -18.32 -22.14 -9.42
CA GLU A 258 -16.90 -21.84 -9.24
C GLU A 258 -16.14 -23.00 -8.59
N PHE A 259 -16.77 -23.68 -7.62
CA PHE A 259 -16.21 -24.90 -7.04
C PHE A 259 -16.03 -25.99 -8.10
N LEU A 260 -17.03 -26.23 -8.94
CA LEU A 260 -16.95 -27.20 -10.04
C LEU A 260 -15.85 -26.81 -11.03
N LEU A 261 -15.80 -25.55 -11.47
CA LEU A 261 -14.74 -25.08 -12.36
C LEU A 261 -13.33 -25.29 -11.77
N TYR A 262 -13.23 -25.26 -10.43
CA TYR A 262 -11.97 -25.38 -9.72
C TYR A 262 -11.54 -26.82 -9.40
N LYS A 263 -12.48 -27.70 -9.03
CA LYS A 263 -12.19 -29.06 -8.55
C LYS A 263 -12.58 -30.17 -9.52
N ALA A 264 -13.58 -29.94 -10.38
CA ALA A 264 -14.13 -30.99 -11.22
C ALA A 264 -13.08 -31.53 -12.20
N ASP A 265 -13.15 -32.83 -12.46
CA ASP A 265 -12.45 -33.41 -13.60
C ASP A 265 -13.16 -33.08 -14.92
N SER A 266 -12.54 -33.43 -16.04
CA SER A 266 -13.09 -33.17 -17.38
C SER A 266 -14.45 -33.84 -17.60
N SER A 267 -14.67 -35.03 -17.04
CA SER A 267 -15.95 -35.73 -17.21
C SER A 267 -17.08 -35.07 -16.40
N GLU A 268 -16.77 -34.63 -15.19
CA GLU A 268 -17.68 -33.91 -14.30
C GLU A 268 -17.98 -32.52 -14.84
N LEU A 269 -16.97 -31.80 -15.33
CA LEU A 269 -17.13 -30.47 -15.93
C LEU A 269 -17.88 -30.52 -17.27
N SER A 270 -17.63 -31.53 -18.09
CA SER A 270 -18.40 -31.77 -19.33
C SER A 270 -19.85 -32.15 -19.04
N ARG A 271 -20.11 -32.86 -17.94
CA ARG A 271 -21.49 -33.07 -17.48
C ARG A 271 -22.10 -31.75 -17.03
N ALA A 272 -21.42 -31.00 -16.16
CA ALA A 272 -21.91 -29.72 -15.64
C ALA A 272 -22.18 -28.67 -16.72
N THR A 273 -21.44 -28.67 -17.83
CA THR A 273 -21.66 -27.77 -18.98
C THR A 273 -22.83 -28.19 -19.87
N ARG A 274 -23.20 -29.48 -19.88
CA ARG A 274 -24.36 -29.99 -20.62
C ARG A 274 -25.66 -29.90 -19.83
N THR A 275 -25.58 -29.94 -18.50
CA THR A 275 -26.74 -29.90 -17.62
C THR A 275 -27.20 -28.46 -17.36
N GLN A 276 -28.52 -28.22 -17.42
CA GLN A 276 -29.09 -26.88 -17.22
C GLN A 276 -29.45 -26.57 -15.75
N THR A 277 -29.78 -27.57 -14.94
CA THR A 277 -30.17 -27.39 -13.53
C THR A 277 -29.19 -28.09 -12.58
N ILE A 278 -29.07 -27.56 -11.35
CA ILE A 278 -28.21 -28.12 -10.31
C ILE A 278 -28.74 -29.50 -9.89
N ASP A 279 -30.05 -29.66 -9.73
CA ASP A 279 -30.67 -30.91 -9.33
C ASP A 279 -30.37 -32.03 -10.33
N THR A 280 -30.59 -31.80 -11.62
CA THR A 280 -30.28 -32.81 -12.65
C THR A 280 -28.81 -33.24 -12.59
N PHE A 281 -27.90 -32.29 -12.37
CA PHE A 281 -26.47 -32.59 -12.28
C PHE A 281 -26.16 -33.43 -11.04
N LEU A 282 -26.80 -33.13 -9.90
CA LEU A 282 -26.62 -33.88 -8.66
C LEU A 282 -27.22 -35.28 -8.74
N GLN A 283 -28.41 -35.45 -9.35
CA GLN A 283 -29.01 -36.78 -9.56
C GLN A 283 -28.16 -37.66 -10.50
N GLU A 284 -27.45 -37.05 -11.44
CA GLU A 284 -26.52 -37.73 -12.37
C GLU A 284 -25.08 -37.83 -11.85
N SER A 285 -24.80 -37.37 -10.63
CA SER A 285 -23.46 -37.42 -10.04
C SER A 285 -23.20 -38.71 -9.24
N PHE A 286 -21.93 -39.08 -9.09
CA PHE A 286 -21.57 -40.18 -8.19
C PHE A 286 -21.70 -39.75 -6.74
N VAL A 287 -22.06 -40.71 -5.89
CA VAL A 287 -22.18 -40.52 -4.43
C VAL A 287 -20.92 -39.93 -3.81
N SER A 288 -19.74 -40.37 -4.26
CA SER A 288 -18.44 -39.85 -3.83
C SER A 288 -18.26 -38.37 -4.11
N ASP A 289 -18.84 -37.87 -5.20
CA ASP A 289 -18.70 -36.47 -5.63
C ASP A 289 -19.63 -35.59 -4.79
N ILE A 290 -20.87 -36.05 -4.59
CA ILE A 290 -21.85 -35.34 -3.75
C ILE A 290 -21.36 -35.24 -2.31
N GLN A 291 -20.70 -36.28 -1.78
CA GLN A 291 -20.10 -36.23 -0.46
C GLN A 291 -18.99 -35.16 -0.36
N GLN A 292 -18.17 -35.00 -1.40
CA GLN A 292 -17.17 -33.92 -1.47
C GLN A 292 -17.83 -32.54 -1.53
N TYR A 293 -18.96 -32.39 -2.23
CA TYR A 293 -19.72 -31.14 -2.24
C TYR A 293 -20.26 -30.80 -0.84
N ILE A 294 -20.77 -31.80 -0.10
CA ILE A 294 -21.20 -31.62 1.29
C ILE A 294 -20.05 -31.16 2.18
N GLU A 295 -18.87 -31.80 2.08
CA GLU A 295 -17.68 -31.39 2.84
C GLU A 295 -17.25 -29.97 2.51
N PHE A 296 -17.27 -29.60 1.23
CA PHE A 296 -17.00 -28.24 0.78
C PHE A 296 -17.97 -27.23 1.39
N PHE A 297 -19.28 -27.48 1.32
CA PHE A 297 -20.27 -26.54 1.83
C PHE A 297 -20.30 -26.44 3.35
N LYS A 298 -19.88 -27.49 4.08
CA LYS A 298 -19.60 -27.38 5.51
C LYS A 298 -18.44 -26.43 5.77
N ALA A 299 -17.32 -26.61 5.06
CA ALA A 299 -16.16 -25.72 5.17
C ALA A 299 -16.48 -24.27 4.76
N PHE A 300 -17.36 -24.08 3.77
CA PHE A 300 -17.85 -22.78 3.32
C PHE A 300 -18.69 -22.09 4.40
N ALA A 301 -19.65 -22.81 4.99
CA ALA A 301 -20.49 -22.29 6.08
C ALA A 301 -19.69 -21.97 7.35
N GLU A 302 -18.57 -22.68 7.59
CA GLU A 302 -17.63 -22.37 8.67
C GLU A 302 -16.72 -21.15 8.40
N GLY A 303 -16.83 -20.52 7.22
CA GLY A 303 -16.00 -19.37 6.86
C GLY A 303 -14.52 -19.72 6.71
N ARG A 304 -14.19 -20.94 6.25
CA ARG A 304 -12.80 -21.33 6.11
C ARG A 304 -12.09 -20.55 4.99
N SER A 305 -10.86 -20.12 5.29
CA SER A 305 -10.04 -19.28 4.40
C SER A 305 -9.80 -19.82 2.98
N ASP A 306 -9.81 -21.14 2.79
CA ASP A 306 -9.66 -21.78 1.48
C ASP A 306 -10.89 -21.64 0.58
N THR A 307 -12.04 -21.25 1.14
CA THR A 307 -13.30 -21.04 0.41
C THR A 307 -13.52 -19.58 -0.01
N HIS A 308 -12.86 -18.61 0.64
CA HIS A 308 -13.04 -17.16 0.38
C HIS A 308 -12.85 -16.78 -1.08
N ARG A 309 -11.88 -17.41 -1.76
CA ARG A 309 -11.61 -17.16 -3.19
C ARG A 309 -12.84 -17.48 -4.04
N LEU A 310 -13.55 -18.57 -3.75
CA LEU A 310 -14.72 -19.00 -4.52
C LEU A 310 -15.89 -18.05 -4.31
N LEU A 311 -16.10 -17.55 -3.08
CA LEU A 311 -17.10 -16.52 -2.79
C LEU A 311 -16.81 -15.21 -3.53
N ARG A 312 -15.56 -14.72 -3.45
CA ARG A 312 -15.11 -13.54 -4.19
C ARG A 312 -15.40 -13.68 -5.69
N ASP A 313 -14.99 -14.81 -6.24
CA ASP A 313 -15.09 -15.12 -7.66
C ASP A 313 -16.57 -15.19 -8.10
N ALA A 314 -17.41 -15.83 -7.29
CA ALA A 314 -18.85 -15.95 -7.50
C ALA A 314 -19.60 -14.60 -7.46
N VAL A 315 -19.27 -13.71 -6.51
CA VAL A 315 -19.85 -12.36 -6.44
C VAL A 315 -19.51 -11.56 -7.69
N CYS A 316 -18.29 -11.69 -8.21
CA CYS A 316 -17.91 -11.01 -9.44
C CYS A 316 -18.67 -11.54 -10.64
N ASP A 317 -18.76 -12.86 -10.82
CA ASP A 317 -19.51 -13.43 -11.95
C ASP A 317 -21.01 -13.11 -11.87
N PHE A 318 -21.58 -13.04 -10.67
CA PHE A 318 -22.96 -12.60 -10.46
C PHE A 318 -23.21 -11.16 -10.94
N LEU A 319 -22.20 -10.28 -10.82
CA LEU A 319 -22.31 -8.85 -11.17
C LEU A 319 -21.92 -8.51 -12.61
N LEU A 320 -21.45 -9.47 -13.40
CA LEU A 320 -21.01 -9.22 -14.76
C LEU A 320 -22.21 -9.11 -15.71
N ASP A 321 -22.28 -8.01 -16.46
CA ASP A 321 -23.27 -7.83 -17.53
C ASP A 321 -23.07 -8.92 -18.59
N SER A 322 -24.07 -9.79 -18.72
CA SER A 322 -24.05 -11.00 -19.54
C SER A 322 -24.09 -10.64 -21.02
N GLN A 323 -22.93 -10.41 -21.63
CA GLN A 323 -22.77 -10.56 -23.07
C GLN A 323 -21.93 -11.79 -23.36
N PRO A 324 -22.45 -12.78 -24.11
CA PRO A 324 -21.71 -13.98 -24.45
C PRO A 324 -20.48 -13.59 -25.27
N SER A 325 -19.31 -13.76 -24.66
CA SER A 325 -18.01 -13.50 -25.28
C SER A 325 -17.25 -14.82 -25.39
N SER A 326 -16.19 -14.86 -26.19
CA SER A 326 -15.28 -16.02 -26.26
C SER A 326 -14.55 -16.33 -24.94
N SER A 327 -14.85 -15.60 -23.87
CA SER A 327 -14.28 -15.73 -22.53
C SER A 327 -15.25 -16.22 -21.46
N THR A 328 -16.51 -16.57 -21.79
CA THR A 328 -17.45 -17.16 -20.83
C THR A 328 -17.68 -18.66 -21.08
N ILE A 329 -18.09 -19.37 -20.04
CA ILE A 329 -18.52 -20.78 -20.09
C ILE A 329 -19.84 -20.94 -19.32
N CYS A 330 -20.78 -21.71 -19.86
CA CYS A 330 -22.00 -22.07 -19.16
C CYS A 330 -21.79 -23.33 -18.31
N ILE A 331 -22.03 -23.26 -17.01
CA ILE A 331 -21.95 -24.37 -16.05
C ILE A 331 -23.26 -24.36 -15.25
N LEU A 332 -24.00 -25.48 -15.26
CA LEU A 332 -25.29 -25.61 -14.58
C LEU A 332 -26.25 -24.46 -14.91
N GLY A 333 -26.38 -24.16 -16.20
CA GLY A 333 -27.24 -23.10 -16.73
C GLY A 333 -26.81 -21.65 -16.43
N GLY A 334 -25.68 -21.42 -15.76
CA GLY A 334 -25.17 -20.08 -15.44
C GLY A 334 -23.84 -19.78 -16.13
N GLU A 335 -23.64 -18.54 -16.57
CA GLU A 335 -22.40 -18.11 -17.24
C GLU A 335 -21.31 -17.73 -16.22
N ILE A 336 -20.10 -18.27 -16.38
CA ILE A 336 -18.90 -17.91 -15.62
C ILE A 336 -17.84 -17.36 -16.55
N VAL A 337 -17.11 -16.34 -16.12
CA VAL A 337 -15.97 -15.80 -16.86
C VAL A 337 -14.72 -16.66 -16.66
N THR A 338 -14.08 -17.07 -17.76
CA THR A 338 -12.84 -17.88 -17.74
C THR A 338 -11.56 -17.03 -17.73
N LYS A 339 -11.63 -15.72 -17.98
CA LYS A 339 -10.49 -14.79 -17.97
C LYS A 339 -10.50 -13.88 -16.75
N ASP A 340 -9.45 -13.96 -15.93
CA ASP A 340 -9.30 -13.16 -14.71
C ASP A 340 -9.21 -11.65 -14.96
N SER A 341 -8.76 -11.22 -16.15
CA SER A 341 -8.58 -9.79 -16.49
C SER A 341 -9.88 -8.99 -16.50
N LEU A 342 -11.04 -9.66 -16.52
CA LEU A 342 -12.36 -9.03 -16.56
C LEU A 342 -12.96 -8.85 -15.15
N ARG A 343 -12.33 -9.37 -14.09
CA ARG A 343 -12.88 -9.32 -12.72
C ARG A 343 -12.29 -8.16 -11.92
N GLU A 344 -13.17 -7.40 -11.26
CA GLU A 344 -12.83 -6.31 -10.33
C GLU A 344 -13.88 -6.25 -9.23
N MET A 345 -13.45 -6.06 -7.98
CA MET A 345 -14.38 -5.88 -6.86
C MET A 345 -14.81 -4.42 -6.74
N ASN A 346 -16.00 -4.12 -7.28
CA ASN A 346 -16.62 -2.80 -7.23
C ASN A 346 -17.48 -2.62 -5.96
N ALA A 347 -18.03 -1.41 -5.76
CA ALA A 347 -18.87 -1.09 -4.60
C ALA A 347 -20.04 -2.07 -4.41
N LYS A 348 -20.75 -2.42 -5.50
CA LYS A 348 -21.87 -3.38 -5.45
C LYS A 348 -21.43 -4.77 -4.97
N GLY A 349 -20.25 -5.22 -5.39
CA GLY A 349 -19.68 -6.48 -4.91
C GLY A 349 -19.43 -6.45 -3.40
N TRP A 350 -18.86 -5.35 -2.90
CA TRP A 350 -18.62 -5.18 -1.47
C TRP A 350 -19.93 -5.09 -0.68
N ASP A 351 -20.94 -4.41 -1.22
CA ASP A 351 -22.29 -4.36 -0.64
C ASP A 351 -22.91 -5.75 -0.51
N ILE A 352 -22.77 -6.61 -1.54
CA ILE A 352 -23.27 -7.98 -1.49
C ILE A 352 -22.57 -8.79 -0.40
N LEU A 353 -21.25 -8.68 -0.30
CA LEU A 353 -20.48 -9.37 0.74
C LEU A 353 -20.88 -8.90 2.14
N PHE A 354 -21.06 -7.58 2.32
CA PHE A 354 -21.45 -7.00 3.60
C PHE A 354 -22.88 -7.40 4.01
N GLN A 355 -23.85 -7.21 3.12
CA GLN A 355 -25.27 -7.44 3.44
C GLN A 355 -25.59 -8.92 3.57
N TYR A 356 -25.08 -9.74 2.65
CA TYR A 356 -25.51 -11.12 2.51
C TYR A 356 -24.51 -12.14 3.00
N PHE A 357 -23.27 -11.80 3.34
CA PHE A 357 -22.23 -12.75 3.74
C PHE A 357 -21.38 -12.28 4.94
N HIS A 358 -21.93 -11.44 5.82
CA HIS A 358 -21.23 -10.96 7.03
C HIS A 358 -20.80 -12.09 7.99
N ASP A 359 -21.48 -13.24 7.95
CA ASP A 359 -21.14 -14.46 8.68
C ASP A 359 -19.81 -15.10 8.23
N ILE A 360 -19.40 -14.82 6.98
CA ILE A 360 -18.16 -15.33 6.37
C ILE A 360 -17.13 -14.20 6.21
N VAL A 361 -17.59 -12.97 5.93
CA VAL A 361 -16.76 -11.82 5.57
C VAL A 361 -16.72 -10.83 6.72
N ALA A 362 -15.55 -10.70 7.33
CA ALA A 362 -15.29 -9.79 8.45
C ALA A 362 -14.23 -8.77 8.07
N TRP A 363 -14.18 -7.65 8.81
CA TRP A 363 -13.22 -6.56 8.57
C TRP A 363 -11.77 -7.03 8.43
N HIS A 364 -11.34 -8.03 9.22
CA HIS A 364 -9.95 -8.51 9.22
C HIS A 364 -9.60 -9.45 8.05
N ASN A 365 -10.58 -9.92 7.27
CA ASN A 365 -10.37 -10.85 6.16
C ASN A 365 -10.66 -10.25 4.77
N LEU A 366 -11.04 -8.96 4.69
CA LEU A 366 -11.37 -8.24 3.45
C LEU A 366 -10.29 -8.35 2.36
N GLY A 367 -9.01 -8.37 2.74
CA GLY A 367 -7.88 -8.53 1.81
C GLY A 367 -7.91 -9.83 1.00
N ASN A 368 -8.58 -10.88 1.49
CA ASN A 368 -8.72 -12.15 0.78
C ASN A 368 -9.73 -12.10 -0.37
N PHE A 369 -10.60 -11.07 -0.38
CA PHE A 369 -11.64 -10.82 -1.37
C PHE A 369 -11.22 -9.78 -2.42
N ALA A 370 -10.05 -9.14 -2.27
CA ALA A 370 -9.50 -8.25 -3.29
C ALA A 370 -8.75 -9.03 -4.38
N PHE A 371 -8.84 -8.61 -5.65
CA PHE A 371 -7.97 -9.09 -6.73
C PHE A 371 -6.69 -8.26 -6.82
N ARG A 372 -6.84 -6.94 -6.66
CA ARG A 372 -5.79 -5.93 -6.72
C ARG A 372 -5.83 -5.05 -5.47
N PHE A 373 -4.72 -4.39 -5.15
CA PHE A 373 -4.71 -3.48 -3.99
C PHE A 373 -5.66 -2.29 -4.19
N LYS A 374 -5.95 -1.90 -5.43
CA LYS A 374 -7.00 -0.92 -5.75
C LYS A 374 -8.37 -1.32 -5.20
N ASP A 375 -8.73 -2.60 -5.26
CA ASP A 375 -10.02 -3.11 -4.76
C ASP A 375 -10.08 -3.00 -3.24
N PHE A 376 -8.97 -3.36 -2.57
CA PHE A 376 -8.84 -3.27 -1.12
C PHE A 376 -8.85 -1.82 -0.63
N LEU A 377 -8.18 -0.91 -1.35
CA LEU A 377 -8.24 0.51 -1.07
C LEU A 377 -9.66 1.07 -1.27
N ALA A 378 -10.39 0.60 -2.29
CA ALA A 378 -11.77 1.02 -2.54
C ALA A 378 -12.69 0.68 -1.37
N VAL A 379 -12.71 -0.57 -0.89
CA VAL A 379 -13.52 -0.94 0.28
C VAL A 379 -13.08 -0.21 1.53
N SER A 380 -11.77 -0.05 1.75
CA SER A 380 -11.24 0.69 2.90
C SER A 380 -11.66 2.17 2.87
N THR A 381 -11.74 2.77 1.68
CA THR A 381 -12.22 4.14 1.49
C THR A 381 -13.74 4.22 1.76
N LEU A 382 -14.53 3.24 1.29
CA LEU A 382 -15.96 3.18 1.59
C LEU A 382 -16.23 3.00 3.10
N ILE A 383 -15.42 2.20 3.80
CA ILE A 383 -15.44 2.07 5.27
C ILE A 383 -15.11 3.41 5.91
N ALA A 384 -14.04 4.09 5.46
CA ALA A 384 -13.67 5.42 5.93
C ALA A 384 -14.74 6.47 5.61
N CYS A 385 -15.62 6.24 4.64
CA CYS A 385 -16.80 7.04 4.32
C CYS A 385 -18.06 6.61 5.12
N GLN A 386 -17.93 5.72 6.10
CA GLN A 386 -19.01 5.20 6.95
C GLN A 386 -20.11 4.42 6.19
N ARG A 387 -19.83 3.91 4.98
CA ARG A 387 -20.81 3.06 4.24
C ARG A 387 -21.16 1.77 4.99
N TYR A 388 -20.20 1.22 5.74
CA TYR A 388 -20.30 -0.07 6.44
C TYR A 388 -20.13 0.07 7.96
N GLY A 389 -20.62 1.16 8.55
CA GLY A 389 -20.37 1.46 9.97
C GLY A 389 -21.37 2.43 10.61
N ASP A 390 -22.67 2.20 10.43
CA ASP A 390 -23.72 3.04 11.03
C ASP A 390 -23.66 2.96 12.57
N PRO A 391 -23.59 4.10 13.30
CA PRO A 391 -23.56 4.14 14.76
C PRO A 391 -24.92 3.87 15.45
N ASP A 392 -26.03 3.85 14.72
CA ASP A 392 -27.37 3.67 15.32
C ASP A 392 -27.85 2.21 15.39
N ASP A 393 -27.11 1.25 14.80
CA ASP A 393 -27.41 -0.17 14.94
C ASP A 393 -26.77 -0.72 16.23
N HIS A 394 -27.63 -1.11 17.18
CA HIS A 394 -27.26 -1.69 18.47
C HIS A 394 -26.62 -3.10 18.39
N ASP A 395 -26.34 -3.59 17.18
CA ASP A 395 -25.65 -4.87 16.94
C ASP A 395 -24.18 -4.59 16.57
N ASP A 396 -23.29 -4.66 17.58
CA ASP A 396 -21.85 -4.44 17.43
C ASP A 396 -21.19 -5.37 16.38
N ASP A 397 -21.89 -6.42 15.96
CA ASP A 397 -21.42 -7.48 15.08
C ASP A 397 -21.57 -7.19 13.57
N LEU A 398 -22.36 -6.18 13.16
CA LEU A 398 -22.68 -5.91 11.74
C LEU A 398 -22.04 -4.62 11.19
N LYS A 399 -20.77 -4.39 11.51
CA LYS A 399 -19.97 -3.28 10.97
C LYS A 399 -18.58 -3.71 10.55
N TRP A 400 -17.98 -2.98 9.61
CA TRP A 400 -16.56 -3.15 9.22
C TRP A 400 -15.66 -1.99 9.69
N TYR A 401 -16.24 -0.91 10.24
CA TYR A 401 -15.47 0.21 10.77
C TYR A 401 -15.07 -0.02 12.24
N PHE A 402 -13.82 -0.43 12.46
CA PHE A 402 -13.23 -0.60 13.79
C PHE A 402 -11.87 0.12 13.89
N PRO A 403 -11.83 1.46 13.98
CA PRO A 403 -10.57 2.21 14.01
C PRO A 403 -9.66 1.80 15.18
N ASP A 404 -10.20 1.34 16.32
CA ASP A 404 -9.37 0.91 17.46
C ASP A 404 -8.72 -0.47 17.28
N LYS A 405 -9.21 -1.28 16.33
CA LYS A 405 -8.74 -2.66 16.09
C LYS A 405 -8.05 -2.81 14.72
N ASP A 406 -8.47 -2.02 13.74
CA ASP A 406 -7.94 -1.99 12.39
C ASP A 406 -7.02 -0.78 12.20
N VAL A 407 -5.72 -1.04 12.21
CA VAL A 407 -4.68 -0.03 11.98
C VAL A 407 -4.91 0.70 10.65
N GLY A 408 -5.48 0.01 9.65
CA GLY A 408 -5.80 0.59 8.35
C GLY A 408 -6.88 1.67 8.40
N GLN A 409 -7.67 1.74 9.47
CA GLN A 409 -8.80 2.68 9.61
C GLN A 409 -8.60 3.74 10.71
N GLU A 410 -7.50 3.67 11.47
CA GLU A 410 -7.16 4.63 12.54
C GLU A 410 -7.05 6.08 12.04
N CYS A 411 -6.52 6.27 10.83
CA CYS A 411 -6.36 7.59 10.22
C CYS A 411 -7.16 7.68 8.92
N ARG A 412 -8.42 8.08 9.02
CA ARG A 412 -9.32 8.27 7.87
C ARG A 412 -8.67 9.12 6.78
N LEU A 413 -8.01 10.23 7.14
CA LEU A 413 -7.39 11.13 6.17
C LEU A 413 -6.29 10.46 5.35
N ALA A 414 -5.47 9.58 5.95
CA ALA A 414 -4.46 8.82 5.21
C ALA A 414 -5.10 7.87 4.20
N VAL A 415 -6.19 7.18 4.59
CA VAL A 415 -6.96 6.27 3.72
C VAL A 415 -7.55 7.02 2.53
N LEU A 416 -8.18 8.19 2.76
CA LEU A 416 -8.78 8.99 1.70
C LEU A 416 -7.75 9.49 0.67
N HIS A 417 -6.50 9.73 1.11
CA HIS A 417 -5.37 10.05 0.23
C HIS A 417 -4.70 8.83 -0.41
N GLY A 418 -5.21 7.62 -0.17
CA GLY A 418 -4.74 6.39 -0.82
C GLY A 418 -3.72 5.57 -0.04
N PHE A 419 -3.39 5.95 1.19
CA PHE A 419 -2.42 5.24 2.04
C PHE A 419 -3.13 4.34 3.06
N MET A 420 -2.88 3.03 2.98
CA MET A 420 -3.41 2.05 3.94
C MET A 420 -2.33 1.59 4.90
N ALA A 421 -2.52 1.84 6.20
CA ALA A 421 -1.67 1.22 7.20
C ALA A 421 -2.01 -0.26 7.40
N VAL A 422 -1.00 -1.05 7.71
CA VAL A 422 -1.10 -2.53 7.77
C VAL A 422 -0.59 -3.06 9.10
N ALA A 423 0.48 -2.45 9.62
CA ALA A 423 1.00 -2.78 10.93
C ALA A 423 1.63 -1.53 11.55
N LYS A 424 1.59 -1.43 12.87
CA LYS A 424 2.35 -0.46 13.63
C LYS A 424 2.97 -1.15 14.84
N GLY A 425 4.05 -0.59 15.35
CA GLY A 425 4.58 -0.93 16.66
C GLY A 425 4.82 0.34 17.45
N PHE A 426 4.42 0.30 18.71
CA PHE A 426 4.58 1.36 19.68
C PHE A 426 4.55 0.74 21.07
N THR A 427 5.09 1.46 22.04
CA THR A 427 5.08 1.04 23.44
C THR A 427 4.00 1.82 24.17
N ASP A 428 2.90 1.14 24.48
CA ASP A 428 1.84 1.65 25.35
C ASP A 428 1.47 0.60 26.43
N PRO A 429 1.71 0.89 27.72
CA PRO A 429 2.38 2.10 28.24
C PRO A 429 3.85 2.16 27.80
N PRO A 430 4.46 3.37 27.74
CA PRO A 430 5.88 3.50 27.45
C PRO A 430 6.70 2.62 28.39
N ILE A 431 7.61 1.81 27.84
CA ILE A 431 8.47 0.94 28.65
C ILE A 431 9.21 1.83 29.65
N PRO A 432 9.22 1.51 30.95
CA PRO A 432 10.02 2.26 31.91
C PRO A 432 11.46 2.27 31.41
N HIS A 433 12.00 3.47 31.18
CA HIS A 433 13.34 3.61 30.59
C HIS A 433 14.38 2.80 31.37
N ILE A 434 14.20 2.69 32.69
CA ILE A 434 15.01 1.88 33.59
C ILE A 434 14.08 1.03 34.48
N GLU A 435 14.30 -0.28 34.49
CA GLU A 435 13.67 -1.23 35.41
C GLU A 435 14.74 -1.87 36.32
N VAL A 436 14.44 -2.02 37.60
CA VAL A 436 15.29 -2.79 38.54
C VAL A 436 14.56 -4.07 38.91
N LYS A 437 15.10 -5.22 38.50
CA LYS A 437 14.57 -6.56 38.84
C LYS A 437 15.71 -7.44 39.34
N ASP A 438 15.50 -8.09 40.49
CA ASP A 438 16.43 -9.08 41.05
C ASP A 438 17.89 -8.60 41.21
N GLY A 439 18.08 -7.32 41.52
CA GLY A 439 19.42 -6.72 41.67
C GLY A 439 20.14 -6.43 40.36
N VAL A 440 19.45 -6.53 39.23
CA VAL A 440 19.92 -6.13 37.90
C VAL A 440 19.10 -4.93 37.44
N VAL A 441 19.79 -3.87 37.01
CA VAL A 441 19.20 -2.71 36.36
C VAL A 441 19.14 -2.98 34.85
N LYS A 442 17.96 -2.88 34.25
CA LYS A 442 17.72 -3.01 32.81
C LYS A 442 17.27 -1.66 32.26
N GLU A 443 18.00 -1.14 31.29
CA GLU A 443 17.57 0.01 30.50
C GLU A 443 17.03 -0.48 29.16
N SER A 444 15.88 0.04 28.75
CA SER A 444 15.21 -0.34 27.50
C SER A 444 14.82 0.87 26.69
N GLU A 445 14.96 0.77 25.37
CA GLU A 445 14.52 1.77 24.41
C GLU A 445 13.68 1.11 23.32
N SER A 446 12.60 1.78 22.93
CA SER A 446 11.71 1.35 21.85
C SER A 446 11.39 2.52 20.93
N ARG A 447 11.29 2.25 19.63
CA ARG A 447 10.92 3.21 18.59
C ARG A 447 9.57 2.86 18.02
N CYS A 448 8.79 3.89 17.71
CA CYS A 448 7.58 3.71 16.93
C CYS A 448 7.92 3.33 15.48
N TYR A 449 7.15 2.42 14.90
CA TYR A 449 7.20 2.14 13.46
C TYR A 449 5.79 2.00 12.87
N LEU A 450 5.69 2.29 11.58
CA LEU A 450 4.48 2.18 10.77
C LEU A 450 4.83 1.45 9.48
N VAL A 451 4.02 0.45 9.14
CA VAL A 451 4.01 -0.20 7.83
C VAL A 451 2.73 0.19 7.12
N GLY A 452 2.85 0.71 5.91
CA GLY A 452 1.70 1.02 5.08
C GLY A 452 1.90 0.71 3.60
N ARG A 453 0.84 0.90 2.82
CA ARG A 453 0.77 0.52 1.41
C ARG A 453 0.13 1.60 0.58
N MET A 454 0.63 1.75 -0.64
CA MET A 454 0.11 2.70 -1.62
C MET A 454 0.28 2.13 -3.03
N ILE A 455 -0.69 2.38 -3.92
CA ILE A 455 -0.69 1.83 -5.29
C ILE A 455 0.55 2.33 -6.05
N LYS A 456 1.25 1.47 -6.80
CA LYS A 456 2.47 1.86 -7.53
C LYS A 456 2.21 2.91 -8.62
N ASN A 457 1.05 2.83 -9.26
CA ASN A 457 0.63 3.75 -10.31
C ASN A 457 0.04 5.06 -9.76
N ASP A 458 -0.04 5.23 -8.43
CA ASP A 458 -0.48 6.48 -7.83
C ASP A 458 0.64 7.53 -7.94
N PRO A 459 0.38 8.73 -8.50
CA PRO A 459 1.39 9.77 -8.66
C PRO A 459 1.95 10.28 -7.32
N LEU A 460 1.24 10.07 -6.21
CA LEU A 460 1.68 10.50 -4.89
C LEU A 460 2.58 9.48 -4.21
N ALA A 461 2.64 8.21 -4.65
CA ALA A 461 3.36 7.17 -3.90
C ALA A 461 4.87 7.44 -3.82
N LEU A 462 5.52 7.71 -4.94
CA LEU A 462 6.95 8.05 -4.95
C LEU A 462 7.21 9.42 -4.33
N ARG A 463 6.34 10.40 -4.58
CA ARG A 463 6.45 11.75 -3.99
C ARG A 463 6.34 11.71 -2.47
N LEU A 464 5.48 10.86 -1.91
CA LEU A 464 5.37 10.62 -0.48
C LEU A 464 6.65 10.01 0.07
N ALA A 465 7.19 8.99 -0.61
CA ALA A 465 8.44 8.36 -0.19
C ALA A 465 9.59 9.37 -0.15
N GLU A 466 9.74 10.19 -1.20
CA GLU A 466 10.72 11.27 -1.27
C GLU A 466 10.52 12.30 -0.15
N GLU A 467 9.28 12.76 0.05
CA GLU A 467 8.93 13.73 1.09
C GLU A 467 9.30 13.23 2.50
N LEU A 468 8.91 12.00 2.83
CA LEU A 468 9.20 11.40 4.13
C LEU A 468 10.70 11.12 4.29
N ASN A 469 11.39 10.76 3.21
CA ASN A 469 12.83 10.52 3.21
C ASN A 469 13.62 11.81 3.47
N GLU A 470 13.08 12.98 3.11
CA GLU A 470 13.67 14.29 3.45
C GLU A 470 13.52 14.66 4.93
N ARG A 471 12.64 13.99 5.69
CA ARG A 471 12.42 14.23 7.13
C ARG A 471 13.47 13.54 7.99
N VAL A 472 14.75 13.67 7.61
CA VAL A 472 15.91 12.93 8.15
C VAL A 472 16.17 13.15 9.64
N ALA A 473 15.70 14.24 10.24
CA ALA A 473 15.81 14.48 11.68
C ALA A 473 14.86 13.60 12.51
N ARG A 474 13.84 13.03 11.87
CA ARG A 474 12.73 12.36 12.54
C ARG A 474 12.52 10.94 12.05
N LEU A 475 12.64 10.69 10.75
CA LEU A 475 12.23 9.43 10.14
C LEU A 475 13.41 8.65 9.57
N ARG A 476 13.25 7.33 9.57
CA ARG A 476 13.89 6.40 8.65
C ARG A 476 12.81 5.79 7.78
N VAL A 477 13.01 5.85 6.46
CA VAL A 477 12.01 5.41 5.48
C VAL A 477 12.64 4.35 4.59
N ILE A 478 11.93 3.24 4.43
CA ILE A 478 12.30 2.16 3.53
C ILE A 478 11.10 1.90 2.62
N LEU A 479 11.32 2.02 1.31
CA LEU A 479 10.31 1.73 0.30
C LEU A 479 10.63 0.41 -0.40
N LEU A 480 9.71 -0.55 -0.30
CA LEU A 480 9.85 -1.86 -0.94
C LEU A 480 8.92 -1.95 -2.15
N GLY A 481 9.50 -2.23 -3.32
CA GLY A 481 8.77 -2.53 -4.55
C GLY A 481 8.89 -4.02 -4.88
N LEU A 482 7.80 -4.77 -4.79
CA LEU A 482 7.78 -6.19 -5.17
C LEU A 482 7.43 -6.31 -6.65
N ASP A 483 8.36 -6.70 -7.52
CA ASP A 483 8.05 -6.85 -8.94
C ASP A 483 7.10 -8.02 -9.19
N SER A 484 6.09 -7.75 -10.01
CA SER A 484 4.93 -8.60 -10.26
C SER A 484 5.20 -9.86 -11.10
N GLY A 485 6.46 -10.24 -11.30
CA GLY A 485 6.86 -11.30 -12.23
C GLY A 485 7.81 -12.36 -11.70
N ASP A 486 8.54 -12.09 -10.61
CA ASP A 486 9.66 -12.95 -10.22
C ASP A 486 9.50 -13.38 -8.76
N LYS A 487 9.08 -14.64 -8.56
CA LYS A 487 8.91 -15.25 -7.23
C LYS A 487 10.23 -15.44 -6.48
N THR A 488 11.35 -15.09 -7.11
CA THR A 488 12.71 -15.20 -6.60
C THR A 488 13.42 -13.87 -6.37
N SER A 489 12.79 -12.72 -6.65
CA SER A 489 13.46 -11.44 -6.46
C SER A 489 13.48 -11.05 -4.98
N SER A 490 14.70 -10.97 -4.46
CA SER A 490 15.06 -10.27 -3.22
C SER A 490 14.27 -8.97 -3.06
N LEU A 491 13.77 -8.71 -1.85
CA LEU A 491 13.23 -7.41 -1.42
C LEU A 491 14.32 -6.34 -1.62
N LEU A 492 14.44 -5.78 -2.82
CA LEU A 492 15.37 -4.69 -3.08
C LEU A 492 14.68 -3.40 -2.67
N PRO A 493 15.23 -2.65 -1.72
CA PRO A 493 14.72 -1.33 -1.40
C PRO A 493 14.82 -0.44 -2.64
N CYS A 494 13.71 0.18 -3.01
CA CYS A 494 13.68 1.14 -4.12
C CYS A 494 14.19 2.51 -3.65
N ILE A 495 13.98 2.83 -2.37
CA ILE A 495 14.47 4.03 -1.70
C ILE A 495 14.86 3.64 -0.27
N CYS A 496 16.08 3.98 0.14
CA CYS A 496 16.56 3.96 1.51
C CYS A 496 17.04 5.36 1.89
N THR A 497 16.92 5.72 3.17
CA THR A 497 17.63 6.88 3.72
C THR A 497 19.12 6.80 3.38
N ALA A 498 19.68 7.93 2.96
CA ALA A 498 21.06 8.09 2.48
C ALA A 498 22.16 7.83 3.54
N ASP A 499 21.77 7.59 4.80
CA ASP A 499 22.66 7.05 5.81
C ASP A 499 23.13 5.66 5.32
N GLY A 500 24.32 5.59 4.72
CA GLY A 500 24.96 4.37 4.18
C GLY A 500 25.29 3.31 5.23
N LEU A 501 24.31 2.94 6.05
CA LEU A 501 24.35 1.96 7.13
C LEU A 501 23.70 0.65 6.65
N ASP A 502 24.31 -0.46 7.06
CA ASP A 502 23.76 -1.80 6.86
C ASP A 502 22.33 -1.88 7.41
N LEU A 503 21.42 -2.43 6.60
CA LEU A 503 20.04 -2.73 7.00
C LEU A 503 19.98 -3.62 8.26
N GLU A 504 21.10 -4.29 8.60
CA GLU A 504 21.28 -5.08 9.81
C GLU A 504 21.31 -4.24 11.11
N ASP A 505 21.68 -2.96 11.05
CA ASP A 505 21.77 -2.07 12.23
C ASP A 505 20.46 -1.36 12.59
N VAL A 506 19.38 -1.61 11.84
CA VAL A 506 18.06 -1.00 12.08
C VAL A 506 17.33 -1.73 13.21
N TRP A 507 17.48 -1.20 14.43
CA TRP A 507 16.77 -1.66 15.62
C TRP A 507 15.47 -0.86 15.88
N ILE A 508 14.50 -1.55 16.46
CA ILE A 508 13.21 -1.04 16.92
C ILE A 508 13.16 -1.08 18.45
N GLU A 509 13.56 -2.20 19.05
CA GLU A 509 13.67 -2.37 20.50
C GLU A 509 15.05 -2.89 20.86
N ARG A 510 15.64 -2.28 21.89
CA ARG A 510 16.92 -2.69 22.43
C ARG A 510 16.96 -2.52 23.94
N PHE A 511 17.80 -3.31 24.59
CA PHE A 511 18.03 -3.20 26.02
C PHE A 511 19.50 -3.38 26.37
N ARG A 512 19.89 -2.91 27.55
CA ARG A 512 21.16 -3.23 28.19
C ARG A 512 20.94 -3.46 29.68
N THR A 513 21.77 -4.30 30.29
CA THR A 513 21.62 -4.68 31.69
C THR A 513 22.93 -4.51 32.42
N ALA A 514 22.88 -4.00 33.65
CA ALA A 514 24.04 -3.89 34.52
C ALA A 514 23.67 -4.14 36.00
N PRO A 515 24.62 -4.53 36.86
CA PRO A 515 24.39 -4.63 38.31
C PRO A 515 23.99 -3.31 38.98
N THR A 516 24.45 -2.17 38.44
CA THR A 516 24.11 -0.82 38.93
C THR A 516 23.82 0.13 37.77
N GLU A 517 23.07 1.19 38.04
CA GLU A 517 22.70 2.20 37.03
C GLU A 517 23.93 2.90 36.43
N GLU A 518 24.93 3.20 37.26
CA GLU A 518 26.21 3.82 36.84
C GLU A 518 26.97 2.96 35.81
N GLN A 519 26.82 1.63 35.89
CA GLN A 519 27.48 0.70 34.99
C GLN A 519 26.74 0.54 33.65
N LEU A 520 25.46 0.95 33.55
CA LEU A 520 24.67 0.84 32.32
C LEU A 520 25.31 1.57 31.13
N LEU A 521 25.82 2.79 31.36
CA LEU A 521 26.41 3.62 30.30
C LEU A 521 27.59 2.94 29.60
N SER A 522 28.26 2.01 30.27
CA SER A 522 29.40 1.24 29.75
C SER A 522 29.02 -0.08 29.05
N GLN A 523 27.77 -0.54 29.17
CA GLN A 523 27.33 -1.79 28.58
C GLN A 523 26.83 -1.61 27.13
N PRO A 524 27.12 -2.57 26.22
CA PRO A 524 26.62 -2.54 24.87
C PRO A 524 25.10 -2.79 24.83
N TRP A 525 24.44 -2.22 23.83
CA TRP A 525 23.03 -2.50 23.55
C TRP A 525 22.86 -3.89 22.93
N THR A 526 21.84 -4.61 23.39
CA THR A 526 21.34 -5.84 22.76
C THR A 526 20.03 -5.53 22.05
N VAL A 527 19.94 -5.84 20.76
CA VAL A 527 18.73 -5.61 19.96
C VAL A 527 17.74 -6.76 20.17
N GLU A 528 16.55 -6.45 20.66
CA GLU A 528 15.46 -7.41 20.86
C GLU A 528 14.54 -7.47 19.64
N TRP A 529 14.26 -6.33 19.02
CA TRP A 529 13.42 -6.23 17.84
C TRP A 529 14.13 -5.43 16.74
N SER A 530 14.22 -6.01 15.55
CA SER A 530 14.89 -5.41 14.38
C SER A 530 13.96 -5.31 13.17
N LEU A 531 14.45 -4.64 12.13
CA LEU A 531 13.77 -4.57 10.83
C LEU A 531 13.40 -5.95 10.27
N HIS A 532 14.22 -6.98 10.48
CA HIS A 532 13.94 -8.33 10.00
C HIS A 532 12.63 -8.91 10.60
N LYS A 533 12.30 -8.58 11.85
CA LYS A 533 11.02 -8.97 12.47
C LYS A 533 9.84 -8.23 11.85
N ILE A 534 10.00 -6.96 11.47
CA ILE A 534 8.97 -6.22 10.72
C ILE A 534 8.73 -6.89 9.36
N LEU A 535 9.79 -7.22 8.62
CA LEU A 535 9.69 -7.92 7.33
C LEU A 535 9.05 -9.31 7.47
N GLY A 536 9.34 -10.03 8.56
CA GLY A 536 8.67 -11.28 8.91
C GLY A 536 7.17 -11.11 9.17
N THR A 537 6.78 -10.05 9.87
CA THR A 537 5.38 -9.69 10.12
C THR A 537 4.64 -9.37 8.82
N ILE A 538 5.26 -8.58 7.94
CA ILE A 538 4.74 -8.27 6.59
C ILE A 538 4.54 -9.56 5.79
N SER A 539 5.52 -10.46 5.81
CA SER A 539 5.45 -11.75 5.12
C SER A 539 4.31 -12.63 5.64
N TYR A 540 4.09 -12.63 6.96
CA TYR A 540 2.99 -13.35 7.60
C TYR A 540 1.62 -12.79 7.22
N LEU A 541 1.44 -11.46 7.27
CA LEU A 541 0.20 -10.80 6.84
C LEU A 541 -0.09 -11.06 5.36
N ASN A 542 0.94 -11.00 4.52
CA ASN A 542 0.84 -11.34 3.11
C ASN A 542 0.41 -12.81 2.87
N MET A 543 0.77 -13.73 3.76
CA MET A 543 0.38 -15.15 3.65
C MET A 543 -1.06 -15.41 4.11
N LEU A 544 -1.57 -14.67 5.11
CA LEU A 544 -2.87 -14.95 5.73
C LEU A 544 -4.01 -14.04 5.26
N GLN A 545 -3.75 -12.73 5.13
CA GLN A 545 -4.80 -11.74 4.87
C GLN A 545 -4.81 -11.28 3.41
N TYR A 546 -3.68 -11.32 2.72
CA TYR A 546 -3.53 -10.75 1.38
C TYR A 546 -3.07 -11.77 0.33
N LYS A 547 -3.21 -13.07 0.63
CA LYS A 547 -2.70 -14.17 -0.20
C LYS A 547 -3.22 -14.13 -1.64
N ASN A 548 -4.46 -13.70 -1.80
CA ASN A 548 -5.18 -13.72 -3.08
C ASN A 548 -5.03 -12.41 -3.89
N MET A 549 -4.42 -11.37 -3.29
CA MET A 549 -4.32 -10.04 -3.85
C MET A 549 -3.00 -9.86 -4.62
N THR A 550 -3.07 -9.19 -5.76
CA THR A 550 -1.89 -8.83 -6.56
C THR A 550 -1.04 -7.80 -5.82
N ARG A 551 0.29 -7.89 -5.97
CA ARG A 551 1.24 -6.97 -5.34
C ARG A 551 1.55 -5.75 -6.21
N ASP A 552 0.50 -5.01 -6.58
CA ASP A 552 0.55 -3.79 -7.40
C ASP A 552 0.73 -2.49 -6.57
N TYR A 553 1.37 -2.61 -5.40
CA TYR A 553 1.57 -1.54 -4.42
C TYR A 553 3.03 -1.48 -3.95
N TYR A 554 3.42 -0.34 -3.40
CA TYR A 554 4.63 -0.17 -2.59
C TYR A 554 4.35 -0.46 -1.13
N GLU A 555 5.30 -1.07 -0.42
CA GLU A 555 5.27 -1.18 1.04
C GLU A 555 6.21 -0.11 1.63
N PHE A 556 5.64 0.74 2.48
CA PHE A 556 6.35 1.77 3.22
C PHE A 556 6.65 1.25 4.61
N ILE A 557 7.90 1.30 5.04
CA ILE A 557 8.30 1.08 6.43
C ILE A 557 8.89 2.38 6.94
N ILE A 558 8.21 2.99 7.90
CA ILE A 558 8.54 4.28 8.49
C ILE A 558 8.88 4.04 9.95
N ILE A 559 10.06 4.45 10.39
CA ILE A 559 10.54 4.25 11.76
C ILE A 559 10.91 5.61 12.33
N ASP A 560 10.44 5.92 13.53
CA ASP A 560 10.85 7.13 14.25
C ASP A 560 12.30 6.96 14.75
N ARG A 561 13.13 7.99 14.58
CA ARG A 561 14.52 7.99 15.06
C ARG A 561 14.60 8.14 16.57
N GLU A 562 13.66 8.87 17.17
CA GLU A 562 13.68 9.22 18.59
C GLU A 562 12.96 8.14 19.42
N PRO A 563 13.67 7.42 20.30
CA PRO A 563 13.05 6.39 21.14
C PRO A 563 12.12 7.01 22.19
N GLY A 564 11.09 6.28 22.59
CA GLY A 564 10.16 6.67 23.66
C GLY A 564 9.11 7.72 23.27
N ARG A 565 9.05 8.15 22.01
CA ARG A 565 7.98 9.03 21.52
C ARG A 565 6.64 8.32 21.44
N ALA A 566 5.57 9.06 21.74
CA ALA A 566 4.20 8.64 21.47
C ALA A 566 4.00 8.42 19.96
N PHE A 567 3.15 7.45 19.62
CA PHE A 567 2.89 7.10 18.23
C PHE A 567 2.10 8.21 17.52
N ASP A 568 2.70 8.84 16.52
CA ASP A 568 2.02 9.82 15.65
C ASP A 568 2.37 9.68 14.16
N LEU A 569 3.04 8.59 13.77
CA LEU A 569 3.51 8.35 12.41
C LEU A 569 2.38 8.37 11.36
N LEU A 570 1.18 7.90 11.71
CA LEU A 570 0.01 7.98 10.84
C LEU A 570 -0.39 9.43 10.52
N ASN A 571 -0.37 10.31 11.52
CA ASN A 571 -0.68 11.72 11.33
C ASN A 571 0.40 12.43 10.51
N ILE A 572 1.67 12.03 10.65
CA ILE A 572 2.77 12.52 9.81
C ILE A 572 2.53 12.16 8.35
N VAL A 573 2.14 10.91 8.05
CA VAL A 573 1.85 10.47 6.68
C VAL A 573 0.66 11.23 6.11
N ALA A 574 -0.42 11.38 6.88
CA ALA A 574 -1.59 12.13 6.46
C ALA A 574 -1.24 13.60 6.15
N ASP A 575 -0.48 14.27 7.03
CA ASP A 575 0.02 15.64 6.82
C ASP A 575 0.91 15.76 5.58
N ALA A 576 1.79 14.80 5.33
CA ALA A 576 2.65 14.77 4.15
C ALA A 576 1.82 14.67 2.85
N LEU A 577 0.85 13.75 2.81
CA LEU A 577 -0.06 13.59 1.66
C LEU A 577 -0.92 14.84 1.44
N GLN A 578 -1.44 15.41 2.53
CA GLN A 578 -2.20 16.65 2.53
C GLN A 578 -1.40 17.81 1.89
N LYS A 579 -0.14 17.98 2.31
CA LYS A 579 0.79 18.98 1.77
C LYS A 579 1.10 18.73 0.29
N LEU A 580 1.35 17.48 -0.10
CA LEU A 580 1.66 17.11 -1.49
C LEU A 580 0.50 17.37 -2.46
N ASN A 581 -0.73 17.33 -1.96
CA ASN A 581 -1.97 17.65 -2.66
C ASN A 581 -2.36 19.14 -2.60
N GLY A 582 -1.52 20.01 -2.02
CA GLY A 582 -1.77 21.46 -1.97
C GLY A 582 -2.65 21.91 -0.81
N ASP A 583 -2.70 21.14 0.28
CA ASP A 583 -3.48 21.42 1.49
C ASP A 583 -5.00 21.66 1.24
N PRO A 584 -5.71 20.78 0.49
CA PRO A 584 -7.15 20.91 0.27
C PRO A 584 -7.97 20.79 1.57
N PRO A 585 -9.09 21.50 1.75
CA PRO A 585 -9.94 21.28 2.92
C PRO A 585 -10.35 19.80 3.07
N HIS A 586 -10.46 19.28 4.30
CA HIS A 586 -10.84 17.87 4.53
C HIS A 586 -12.15 17.48 3.81
N SER A 587 -13.09 18.43 3.71
CA SER A 587 -14.35 18.26 2.98
C SER A 587 -14.15 18.01 1.48
N GLU A 588 -13.12 18.60 0.89
CA GLU A 588 -12.81 18.41 -0.53
C GLU A 588 -12.16 17.05 -0.77
N VAL A 589 -11.26 16.62 0.12
CA VAL A 589 -10.66 15.27 0.08
C VAL A 589 -11.76 14.20 0.18
N PHE A 590 -12.68 14.37 1.14
CA PHE A 590 -13.82 13.46 1.27
C PHE A 590 -14.71 13.45 0.03
N ARG A 591 -15.03 14.64 -0.51
CA ARG A 591 -15.86 14.77 -1.72
C ARG A 591 -15.24 14.02 -2.90
N GLN A 592 -13.93 14.19 -3.13
CA GLN A 592 -13.22 13.50 -4.20
C GLN A 592 -13.24 11.98 -4.02
N ALA A 593 -13.05 11.49 -2.79
CA ALA A 593 -13.13 10.07 -2.48
C ALA A 593 -14.54 9.50 -2.67
N ALA A 594 -15.58 10.21 -2.20
CA ALA A 594 -16.97 9.83 -2.38
C ALA A 594 -17.34 9.75 -3.87
N GLN A 595 -16.94 10.75 -4.67
CA GLN A 595 -17.15 10.77 -6.12
C GLN A 595 -16.45 9.62 -6.86
N LYS A 596 -15.28 9.19 -6.36
CA LYS A 596 -14.47 8.15 -6.99
C LYS A 596 -14.99 6.73 -6.72
N TYR A 597 -15.50 6.47 -5.51
CA TYR A 597 -15.82 5.10 -5.07
C TYR A 597 -17.32 4.84 -4.86
N THR A 598 -18.15 5.86 -4.81
CA THR A 598 -19.60 5.73 -4.57
C THR A 598 -20.37 5.84 -5.90
N PRO A 599 -21.42 5.01 -6.13
CA PRO A 599 -22.32 5.16 -7.27
C PRO A 599 -22.92 6.58 -7.38
N ALA A 600 -23.03 7.10 -8.61
CA ALA A 600 -23.41 8.49 -8.86
C ALA A 600 -24.79 8.88 -8.29
N ASP A 601 -25.72 7.94 -8.29
CA ASP A 601 -27.08 8.07 -7.74
C ASP A 601 -27.12 8.18 -6.21
N GLU A 602 -26.07 7.72 -5.52
CA GLU A 602 -25.98 7.74 -4.05
C GLU A 602 -25.07 8.87 -3.53
N GLN A 603 -24.21 9.46 -4.37
CA GLN A 603 -23.21 10.46 -3.96
C GLN A 603 -23.80 11.63 -3.17
N ASP A 604 -24.95 12.17 -3.59
CA ASP A 604 -25.60 13.30 -2.93
C ASP A 604 -26.02 12.98 -1.49
N LYS A 605 -26.41 11.74 -1.20
CA LYS A 605 -26.76 11.29 0.16
C LYS A 605 -25.52 11.30 1.07
N TYR A 606 -24.40 10.76 0.58
CA TYR A 606 -23.14 10.72 1.34
C TYR A 606 -22.54 12.11 1.55
N LEU A 607 -22.61 12.99 0.55
CA LEU A 607 -22.12 14.36 0.67
C LEU A 607 -22.95 15.19 1.65
N LYS A 608 -24.28 14.97 1.72
CA LYS A 608 -25.16 15.59 2.72
C LYS A 608 -24.84 15.09 4.14
N ALA A 609 -24.74 13.77 4.33
CA ALA A 609 -24.39 13.18 5.63
C ALA A 609 -23.01 13.68 6.15
N PHE A 610 -22.05 13.85 5.23
CA PHE A 610 -20.76 14.43 5.57
C PHE A 610 -20.84 15.91 5.97
N ALA A 611 -21.67 16.71 5.29
CA ALA A 611 -21.86 18.12 5.63
C ALA A 611 -22.47 18.30 7.03
N ASP A 612 -23.34 17.37 7.45
CA ASP A 612 -23.96 17.37 8.77
C ASP A 612 -22.99 16.92 9.89
N SER A 613 -21.89 16.23 9.53
CA SER A 613 -20.94 15.62 10.48
C SER A 613 -19.92 16.60 11.11
N ASN A 614 -20.04 17.92 10.88
CA ASN A 614 -19.19 18.97 11.47
C ASN A 614 -17.71 18.57 11.65
N PHE A 615 -17.02 18.28 10.55
CA PHE A 615 -15.57 18.17 10.57
C PHE A 615 -14.98 19.57 10.78
N ASP A 616 -14.56 19.79 12.03
CA ASP A 616 -13.80 20.90 12.61
C ASP A 616 -13.65 22.19 11.75
N PRO A 617 -14.35 23.29 12.10
CA PRO A 617 -14.24 24.59 11.42
C PRO A 617 -12.87 25.28 11.59
N SER A 618 -11.92 24.64 12.29
CA SER A 618 -10.57 25.16 12.54
C SER A 618 -9.68 25.23 11.30
N ALA A 619 -10.09 24.64 10.17
CA ALA A 619 -9.40 24.75 8.88
C ALA A 619 -9.66 26.08 8.13
N GLN A 620 -10.02 27.16 8.82
CA GLN A 620 -9.75 28.49 8.29
C GLN A 620 -8.24 28.71 8.29
N ILE A 621 -7.61 28.29 7.20
CA ILE A 621 -6.24 28.59 6.84
C ILE A 621 -6.17 30.12 6.73
N PHE A 622 -5.88 30.80 7.84
CA PHE A 622 -5.33 32.13 7.75
C PHE A 622 -4.02 31.96 6.97
N PRO A 623 -3.86 32.59 5.79
CA PRO A 623 -2.61 32.48 5.08
C PRO A 623 -1.54 33.00 6.03
N SER A 624 -0.57 32.15 6.37
CA SER A 624 0.62 32.59 7.08
C SER A 624 1.32 33.59 6.15
N GLN A 625 1.14 34.87 6.45
CA GLN A 625 1.52 35.97 5.58
C GLN A 625 3.03 36.22 5.71
N TYR A 626 3.84 35.26 5.28
CA TYR A 626 5.25 35.52 5.00
C TYR A 626 5.35 36.47 3.81
N ILE A 627 5.99 37.62 4.02
CA ILE A 627 6.29 38.62 2.99
C ILE A 627 7.80 38.58 2.74
N GLY A 628 8.24 38.06 1.58
CA GLY A 628 9.66 37.82 1.28
C GLY A 628 10.55 39.07 1.21
N SER A 629 9.98 40.28 1.12
CA SER A 629 10.72 41.54 1.18
C SER A 629 10.91 42.08 2.60
N ARG A 630 10.29 41.45 3.60
CA ARG A 630 10.34 41.85 5.00
C ARG A 630 11.66 41.41 5.62
N VAL A 631 12.20 42.25 6.50
CA VAL A 631 13.40 41.94 7.29
C VAL A 631 13.00 41.96 8.74
N ARG A 632 13.10 40.82 9.41
CA ARG A 632 12.80 40.72 10.84
C ARG A 632 13.91 41.36 11.66
N CYS A 633 13.62 41.62 12.93
CA CYS A 633 14.61 42.24 13.79
C CYS A 633 15.86 41.38 13.97
N TRP A 634 17.03 41.98 13.74
CA TRP A 634 18.35 41.36 14.00
C TRP A 634 18.92 41.76 15.37
N ASN A 635 18.37 42.80 16.01
CA ASN A 635 18.77 43.32 17.32
C ASN A 635 17.60 43.25 18.31
N ALA A 636 17.14 42.04 18.63
CA ALA A 636 16.15 41.89 19.67
C ALA A 636 16.84 42.05 21.04
N ILE A 637 16.18 42.79 21.94
CA ILE A 637 16.64 43.40 23.21
C ILE A 637 17.53 42.47 24.08
N GLU A 638 18.32 43.00 25.03
CA GLU A 638 19.08 42.18 26.01
C GLU A 638 18.24 41.11 26.75
N SER A 639 16.93 41.30 26.86
CA SER A 639 15.96 40.35 27.42
C SER A 639 15.50 39.25 26.45
N PHE A 640 15.99 39.25 25.21
CA PHE A 640 15.54 38.37 24.14
C PHE A 640 15.71 36.87 24.42
N PRO A 641 16.80 36.39 25.05
CA PRO A 641 16.89 35.00 25.49
C PRO A 641 15.75 34.59 26.43
N ASN A 642 15.35 35.49 27.36
CA ASN A 642 14.25 35.23 28.29
C ASN A 642 12.89 35.22 27.58
N ILE A 643 12.71 36.06 26.55
CA ILE A 643 11.50 36.09 25.71
C ILE A 643 11.37 34.79 24.90
N LEU A 644 12.46 34.33 24.29
CA LEU A 644 12.50 33.06 23.56
C LEU A 644 12.22 31.89 24.50
N GLU A 645 12.76 31.92 25.72
CA GLU A 645 12.51 30.90 26.72
C GLU A 645 11.05 30.88 27.18
N ALA A 646 10.44 32.03 27.45
CA ALA A 646 9.01 32.13 27.78
C ALA A 646 8.13 31.62 26.63
N ALA A 647 8.39 32.05 25.40
CA ALA A 647 7.67 31.59 24.21
C ALA A 647 7.82 30.08 23.97
N GLN A 648 8.94 29.48 24.39
CA GLN A 648 9.15 28.04 24.33
C GLN A 648 8.41 27.27 25.43
N ARG A 649 8.29 27.84 26.64
CA ARG A 649 7.56 27.22 27.76
C ARG A 649 6.04 27.28 27.60
N ASP A 650 5.53 28.37 27.04
CA ASP A 650 4.07 28.55 26.81
C ASP A 650 3.55 27.71 25.62
N ARG A 651 4.45 27.09 24.85
CA ARG A 651 4.07 26.21 23.75
C ARG A 651 3.56 24.87 24.29
N SER A 652 2.34 24.54 23.91
CA SER A 652 1.84 23.17 23.97
C SER A 652 2.77 22.24 23.19
N SER A 653 3.05 21.05 23.72
CA SER A 653 3.85 20.02 23.04
C SER A 653 3.28 19.58 21.68
N SER A 654 2.04 19.95 21.35
CA SER A 654 1.38 19.69 20.07
C SER A 654 1.83 20.70 18.99
N ILE A 655 2.34 20.17 17.88
CA ILE A 655 2.78 20.93 16.70
C ILE A 655 1.57 21.61 16.05
N CYS A 656 1.61 22.94 15.90
CA CYS A 656 0.62 23.66 15.11
C CYS A 656 0.93 23.51 13.60
N VAL A 657 -0.02 22.98 12.82
CA VAL A 657 0.11 22.80 11.36
C VAL A 657 0.43 24.14 10.68
N VAL A 658 -0.17 25.24 11.14
CA VAL A 658 0.04 26.59 10.60
C VAL A 658 1.50 27.03 10.76
N GLU A 659 2.08 26.81 11.95
CA GLU A 659 3.50 27.11 12.20
C GLU A 659 4.42 26.25 11.33
N SER A 660 4.11 24.96 11.18
CA SER A 660 4.86 24.04 10.33
C SER A 660 4.88 24.50 8.86
N ARG A 661 3.73 24.94 8.33
CA ARG A 661 3.60 25.48 6.97
C ARG A 661 4.33 26.82 6.81
N LEU A 662 4.26 27.71 7.80
CA LEU A 662 5.03 28.97 7.80
C LEU A 662 6.53 28.70 7.74
N ILE A 663 7.06 27.85 8.62
CA ILE A 663 8.48 27.50 8.67
C ILE A 663 8.92 26.85 7.35
N SER A 664 8.11 25.96 6.80
CA SER A 664 8.38 25.33 5.50
C SER A 664 8.48 26.38 4.38
N LYS A 665 7.54 27.33 4.32
CA LYS A 665 7.53 28.41 3.32
C LYS A 665 8.76 29.31 3.42
N ILE A 666 9.15 29.69 4.65
CA ILE A 666 10.36 30.47 4.89
C ILE A 666 11.60 29.67 4.49
N ALA A 667 11.69 28.39 4.86
CA ALA A 667 12.83 27.55 4.50
C ALA A 667 12.97 27.41 2.97
N THR A 668 11.87 27.21 2.23
CA THR A 668 11.89 27.18 0.76
C THR A 668 12.37 28.51 0.16
N ASP A 669 11.93 29.64 0.71
CA ASP A 669 12.39 30.96 0.26
C ASP A 669 13.89 31.16 0.51
N LEU A 670 14.37 30.84 1.71
CA LEU A 670 15.80 30.92 2.06
C LEU A 670 16.66 29.99 1.20
N GLU A 671 16.18 28.78 0.91
CA GLU A 671 16.86 27.80 0.07
C GLU A 671 16.94 28.28 -1.39
N SER A 672 15.85 28.82 -1.94
CA SER A 672 15.83 29.35 -3.32
C SER A 672 16.77 30.56 -3.52
N HIS A 673 17.06 31.31 -2.45
CA HIS A 673 18.04 32.40 -2.45
C HIS A 673 19.46 31.95 -2.06
N GLY A 674 19.70 30.65 -1.83
CA GLY A 674 21.00 30.11 -1.46
C GLY A 674 21.50 30.48 -0.06
N ILE A 675 20.60 30.92 0.83
CA ILE A 675 20.92 31.30 2.22
C ILE A 675 21.11 30.08 3.11
N ILE A 676 20.41 28.99 2.77
CA ILE A 676 20.49 27.70 3.43
C ILE A 676 20.61 26.59 2.38
N ALA A 677 21.06 25.41 2.78
CA ALA A 677 21.07 24.22 1.95
C ALA A 677 20.54 23.03 2.74
N ARG A 678 19.72 22.19 2.09
CA ARG A 678 19.21 20.94 2.69
C ARG A 678 20.33 19.94 2.94
N VAL A 679 20.20 19.19 4.04
CA VAL A 679 21.10 18.11 4.43
C VAL A 679 20.40 16.77 4.18
N SER A 680 21.09 15.82 3.56
CA SER A 680 20.57 14.48 3.23
C SER A 680 20.67 13.48 4.38
N ASP A 681 21.54 13.75 5.34
CA ASP A 681 21.90 12.84 6.42
C ASP A 681 21.50 13.45 7.77
N TYR A 682 21.38 12.61 8.78
CA TYR A 682 21.06 13.08 10.12
C TYR A 682 22.22 13.88 10.73
N GLU A 683 21.97 15.15 11.05
CA GLU A 683 22.88 16.02 11.80
C GLU A 683 22.17 16.69 13.00
N PRO A 684 22.88 16.97 14.11
CA PRO A 684 22.32 17.75 15.22
C PRO A 684 21.78 19.11 14.73
N SER A 685 20.58 19.49 15.20
CA SER A 685 19.87 20.67 14.68
C SER A 685 18.92 21.31 15.71
N ILE A 686 18.66 22.62 15.53
CA ILE A 686 17.79 23.44 16.39
C ILE A 686 16.41 23.56 15.75
N LEU A 687 15.36 23.64 16.57
CA LEU A 687 14.00 23.94 16.10
C LEU A 687 13.75 25.47 16.16
N PRO A 688 13.25 26.10 15.07
CA PRO A 688 12.88 27.51 15.10
C PRO A 688 11.64 27.76 15.97
N ILE A 689 11.56 28.98 16.50
CA ILE A 689 10.45 29.48 17.30
C ILE A 689 9.70 30.52 16.48
N VAL A 690 8.40 30.35 16.30
CA VAL A 690 7.53 31.33 15.64
C VAL A 690 7.09 32.37 16.65
N MET A 691 7.23 33.66 16.32
CA MET A 691 6.75 34.77 17.14
C MET A 691 6.11 35.85 16.27
N ARG A 692 5.06 36.49 16.76
CA ARG A 692 4.40 37.58 16.05
C ARG A 692 5.23 38.87 16.13
N GLY A 693 5.47 39.49 14.98
CA GLY A 693 6.05 40.81 14.82
C GLY A 693 5.10 41.93 15.23
N ALA A 694 5.65 43.11 15.51
CA ALA A 694 4.89 44.30 15.90
C ALA A 694 3.95 44.83 14.79
N ASP A 695 4.17 44.43 13.54
CA ASP A 695 3.31 44.71 12.41
C ASP A 695 2.21 43.65 12.19
N GLY A 696 2.11 42.66 13.08
CA GLY A 696 1.09 41.61 13.06
C GLY A 696 1.47 40.34 12.29
N TYR A 697 2.60 40.33 11.58
CA TYR A 697 3.07 39.19 10.80
C TYR A 697 3.97 38.26 11.62
N ASP A 698 3.93 36.95 11.36
CA ASP A 698 4.72 35.97 12.11
C ASP A 698 6.16 35.82 11.57
N ASP A 699 7.11 35.72 12.49
CA ASP A 699 8.56 35.61 12.26
C ASP A 699 9.15 34.32 12.86
N ILE A 700 10.31 33.89 12.36
CA ILE A 700 11.06 32.75 12.95
C ILE A 700 12.36 33.19 13.61
N TYR A 701 12.64 32.63 14.77
CA TYR A 701 13.83 32.90 15.57
C TYR A 701 14.50 31.59 16.04
N PHE A 702 15.80 31.66 16.31
CA PHE A 702 16.62 30.48 16.63
C PHE A 702 17.33 30.65 17.97
N ARG A 703 17.32 29.58 18.79
CA ARG A 703 18.00 29.53 20.08
C ARG A 703 19.26 28.66 20.02
N TYR A 704 20.43 29.29 19.86
CA TYR A 704 21.72 28.60 19.68
C TYR A 704 22.41 28.16 20.97
N GLU A 705 21.95 28.63 22.13
CA GLU A 705 22.52 28.35 23.46
C GLU A 705 22.50 26.85 23.83
N LEU A 706 21.63 26.06 23.19
CA LEU A 706 21.41 24.65 23.49
C LEU A 706 22.41 23.70 22.79
N ILE A 707 23.06 24.15 21.70
CA ILE A 707 23.97 23.31 20.89
C ILE A 707 25.44 23.68 21.09
N LEU A 708 25.71 24.88 21.58
CA LEU A 708 27.05 25.36 21.84
C LEU A 708 27.21 25.59 23.35
N PRO A 709 28.16 24.93 24.03
CA PRO A 709 28.61 25.37 25.35
C PRO A 709 29.40 26.68 25.18
N VAL A 710 28.69 27.77 24.88
CA VAL A 710 29.23 29.11 24.60
C VAL A 710 29.95 29.70 25.82
N GLY A 711 29.78 29.11 27.01
CA GLY A 711 30.20 29.68 28.28
C GLY A 711 31.68 29.59 28.66
N ARG A 712 32.61 29.04 27.86
CA ARG A 712 34.00 28.84 28.37
C ARG A 712 35.18 29.34 27.55
N SER A 713 35.03 29.86 26.32
CA SER A 713 36.18 30.42 25.57
C SER A 713 35.77 31.18 24.31
N ILE A 714 34.92 32.21 24.43
CA ILE A 714 34.83 33.22 23.37
C ILE A 714 35.63 34.43 23.83
N PRO A 715 36.73 34.80 23.16
CA PRO A 715 37.45 36.04 23.45
C PRO A 715 36.48 37.22 23.39
N ASP A 716 36.68 38.23 24.22
CA ASP A 716 35.93 39.50 24.21
C ASP A 716 36.21 40.29 22.91
N PHE A 717 35.67 39.78 21.80
CA PHE A 717 35.78 40.37 20.49
C PHE A 717 34.68 41.41 20.37
N ASN A 718 35.00 42.70 20.48
CA ASN A 718 34.05 43.78 20.29
C ASN A 718 34.61 44.79 19.26
N PRO A 719 34.26 44.67 17.97
CA PRO A 719 34.78 45.56 16.95
C PRO A 719 34.32 47.00 17.20
N PRO A 720 35.16 48.02 16.92
CA PRO A 720 34.79 49.41 17.15
C PRO A 720 33.58 49.78 16.31
N ARG A 721 32.52 50.27 16.94
CA ARG A 721 31.34 50.85 16.28
C ARG A 721 31.56 52.35 16.13
N LYS A 722 31.62 52.83 14.88
CA LYS A 722 31.70 54.27 14.61
C LYS A 722 30.35 54.92 14.92
N ASN A 723 30.34 56.10 15.53
CA ASN A 723 29.12 56.87 15.68
C ASN A 723 28.80 57.58 14.36
N LEU A 724 27.65 57.27 13.74
CA LEU A 724 27.24 57.84 12.45
C LEU A 724 27.14 59.38 12.52
N LEU A 725 26.65 59.92 13.64
CA LEU A 725 26.53 61.37 13.86
C LEU A 725 27.90 62.04 13.95
N GLU A 726 28.82 61.46 14.71
CA GLU A 726 30.19 61.98 14.83
C GLU A 726 30.95 61.89 13.51
N PHE A 727 30.79 60.80 12.77
CA PHE A 727 31.33 60.64 11.43
C PHE A 727 30.85 61.75 10.49
N SER A 728 29.54 61.99 10.41
CA SER A 728 28.97 63.04 9.56
C SER A 728 29.42 64.44 10.00
N LYS A 729 29.48 64.70 11.31
CA LYS A 729 29.97 65.97 11.87
C LYS A 729 31.43 66.22 11.49
N ALA A 730 32.30 65.23 11.68
CA ALA A 730 33.72 65.31 11.32
C ALA A 730 33.91 65.51 9.81
N TYR A 731 33.10 64.85 8.98
CA TYR A 731 33.15 65.03 7.53
C TYR A 731 32.70 66.45 7.11
N LYS A 732 31.63 66.99 7.70
CA LYS A 732 31.13 68.35 7.44
C LYS A 732 32.13 69.44 7.85
N GLN A 733 32.85 69.23 8.95
CA GLN A 733 33.90 70.15 9.38
C GLN A 733 35.06 70.23 8.38
N LYS A 734 35.43 69.10 7.78
CA LYS A 734 36.48 69.04 6.74
C LYS A 734 36.00 69.57 5.39
N HIS A 735 34.71 69.44 5.10
CA HIS A 735 34.09 69.83 3.84
C HIS A 735 32.78 70.61 4.09
N PRO A 736 32.83 71.95 4.23
CA PRO A 736 31.65 72.76 4.54
C PRO A 736 30.51 72.63 3.52
N GLY A 737 30.84 72.38 2.24
CA GLY A 737 29.87 72.14 1.16
C GLY A 737 29.24 70.74 1.14
N ALA A 738 29.62 69.85 2.06
CA ALA A 738 29.26 68.43 1.97
C ALA A 738 27.75 68.18 2.02
N VAL A 739 27.35 67.16 1.27
CA VAL A 739 25.99 66.60 1.20
C VAL A 739 26.00 65.16 1.71
N PHE A 740 24.87 64.74 2.29
CA PHE A 740 24.74 63.49 3.02
C PHE A 740 23.47 62.75 2.60
N ALA A 741 23.55 61.42 2.63
CA ALA A 741 22.40 60.54 2.54
C ALA A 741 22.49 59.40 3.55
N LYS A 742 21.34 59.06 4.13
CA LYS A 742 21.15 57.84 4.92
C LYS A 742 20.58 56.78 4.00
N GLY A 743 21.30 55.68 3.84
CA GLY A 743 20.86 54.48 3.15
C GLY A 743 20.94 53.27 4.06
N ARG A 744 20.83 52.10 3.44
CA ARG A 744 21.04 50.81 4.10
C ARG A 744 21.80 49.84 3.20
N ILE A 745 22.38 48.83 3.81
CA ILE A 745 22.67 47.58 3.11
C ILE A 745 21.44 46.67 3.12
N ASN A 746 21.18 46.00 2.01
CA ASN A 746 20.11 45.05 1.89
C ASN A 746 20.57 43.70 2.46
N VAL A 747 19.82 43.20 3.43
CA VAL A 747 20.04 41.90 4.08
C VAL A 747 18.88 40.97 3.72
N HIS A 748 19.09 39.65 3.85
CA HIS A 748 18.00 38.69 3.70
C HIS A 748 17.16 38.63 4.97
N TYR A 749 15.97 38.04 4.86
CA TYR A 749 14.94 37.97 5.90
C TYR A 749 15.49 37.75 7.33
N CYS A 750 16.42 36.81 7.52
CA CYS A 750 16.98 36.45 8.84
C CYS A 750 18.50 36.22 8.86
N ALA A 751 19.24 36.72 7.86
CA ALA A 751 20.66 36.43 7.71
C ALA A 751 21.48 37.64 7.25
N TRP A 752 22.67 37.76 7.83
CA TRP A 752 23.69 38.72 7.41
C TRP A 752 24.28 38.29 6.06
N PRO A 753 24.62 39.22 5.16
CA PRO A 753 25.22 38.90 3.86
C PRO A 753 26.72 38.58 4.00
N LEU A 754 27.01 37.57 4.83
CA LEU A 754 28.35 37.09 5.16
C LEU A 754 28.28 35.57 5.30
N PRO A 755 29.23 34.80 4.74
CA PRO A 755 29.28 33.36 5.01
C PRO A 755 29.59 33.09 6.49
N PRO A 756 29.06 32.00 7.08
CA PRO A 756 29.40 31.61 8.44
C PRO A 756 30.90 31.32 8.59
N PRO A 757 31.59 31.85 9.61
CA PRO A 757 32.98 31.47 9.91
C PRO A 757 33.11 29.97 10.15
N ALA A 758 34.30 29.41 9.89
CA ALA A 758 34.58 27.97 9.97
C ALA A 758 34.13 27.34 11.30
N GLN A 759 34.30 28.06 12.40
CA GLN A 759 33.95 27.63 13.75
C GLN A 759 32.44 27.41 13.97
N ILE A 760 31.59 27.96 13.10
CA ILE A 760 30.13 27.89 13.23
C ILE A 760 29.47 27.21 12.01
N GLN A 761 30.26 26.58 11.13
CA GLN A 761 29.73 25.90 9.96
C GLN A 761 28.85 24.68 10.29
N ASN A 762 28.85 24.21 11.53
CA ASN A 762 28.07 23.05 11.98
C ASN A 762 26.77 23.43 12.72
N ILE A 763 26.34 24.70 12.64
CA ILE A 763 25.02 25.08 13.15
C ILE A 763 23.96 24.73 12.10
N ASN A 764 23.07 23.80 12.44
CA ASN A 764 21.93 23.44 11.60
C ASN A 764 20.63 23.76 12.32
N PHE A 765 19.57 23.90 11.54
CA PHE A 765 18.22 23.92 12.07
C PHE A 765 17.37 22.87 11.36
N ARG A 766 16.29 22.44 12.02
CA ARG A 766 15.30 21.53 11.45
C ARG A 766 13.92 22.14 11.45
N THR A 767 13.10 21.77 10.47
CA THR A 767 11.66 22.06 10.49
C THR A 767 10.95 21.14 11.48
N HIS A 768 9.71 21.47 11.87
CA HIS A 768 8.88 20.57 12.69
C HIS A 768 8.63 19.21 12.04
N GLU A 769 8.55 19.18 10.70
CA GLU A 769 8.41 17.96 9.91
C GLU A 769 9.66 17.06 10.01
N GLY A 770 10.83 17.64 10.31
CA GLY A 770 12.08 16.92 10.47
C GLY A 770 13.09 17.10 9.33
N ARG A 771 12.94 18.09 8.45
CA ARG A 771 13.93 18.40 7.41
C ARG A 771 15.06 19.22 8.00
N ILE A 772 16.31 18.90 7.68
CA ILE A 772 17.50 19.58 8.22
C ILE A 772 18.07 20.54 7.17
N TYR A 773 18.43 21.74 7.61
CA TYR A 773 19.02 22.78 6.81
C TYR A 773 20.30 23.32 7.45
N LYS A 774 21.31 23.50 6.61
CA LYS A 774 22.61 24.09 6.92
C LYS A 774 22.67 25.54 6.47
N TRP A 775 23.22 26.41 7.31
CA TRP A 775 23.40 27.81 6.97
C TRP A 775 24.53 28.02 5.95
N LYS A 776 24.25 28.78 4.89
CA LYS A 776 25.24 29.28 3.91
C LYS A 776 25.54 30.77 4.12
N ALA A 777 24.67 31.47 4.84
CA ALA A 777 24.89 32.83 5.34
C ALA A 777 24.80 32.86 6.87
N LEU A 778 25.44 33.85 7.49
CA LEU A 778 25.51 34.02 8.95
C LEU A 778 24.13 34.41 9.51
N PRO A 779 23.48 33.57 10.34
CA PRO A 779 22.15 33.86 10.87
C PRO A 779 22.15 35.02 11.88
N PHE A 780 21.04 35.77 11.96
CA PHE A 780 20.91 36.91 12.88
C PHE A 780 21.03 36.54 14.34
N ASP A 781 20.34 35.49 14.79
CA ASP A 781 20.21 35.17 16.22
C ASP A 781 21.46 34.48 16.79
N PHE A 782 22.48 34.25 15.96
CA PHE A 782 23.75 33.72 16.46
C PHE A 782 24.45 34.80 17.32
N PRO A 783 24.80 34.54 18.59
CA PRO A 783 25.20 35.58 19.54
C PRO A 783 26.34 36.51 19.08
N MET A 784 27.32 35.99 18.32
CA MET A 784 28.45 36.78 17.82
C MET A 784 28.25 37.34 16.41
N ALA A 785 27.11 37.08 15.77
CA ALA A 785 26.88 37.46 14.38
C ALA A 785 26.98 38.97 14.13
N PRO A 786 26.37 39.86 14.94
CA PRO A 786 26.52 41.31 14.76
C PRO A 786 27.98 41.76 14.85
N ARG A 787 28.79 41.10 15.68
CA ARG A 787 30.21 41.42 15.86
C ARG A 787 31.04 40.99 14.66
N PHE A 788 30.84 39.77 14.16
CA PHE A 788 31.50 39.33 12.92
C PHE A 788 31.13 40.21 11.73
N TRP A 789 29.85 40.57 11.63
CA TRP A 789 29.35 41.47 10.62
C TRP A 789 30.02 42.86 10.70
N GLN A 790 30.00 43.50 11.87
CA GLN A 790 30.59 44.84 12.04
C GLN A 790 32.10 44.83 11.78
N SER A 791 32.80 43.75 12.11
CA SER A 791 34.21 43.57 11.78
C SER A 791 34.46 43.56 10.27
N ALA A 792 33.67 42.79 9.52
CA ALA A 792 33.76 42.72 8.07
C ALA A 792 33.49 44.09 7.44
N ILE A 793 32.45 44.78 7.89
CA ILE A 793 32.12 46.14 7.45
C ILE A 793 33.23 47.13 7.76
N ASN A 794 33.84 47.07 8.94
CA ASN A 794 34.95 47.94 9.29
C ASN A 794 36.12 47.77 8.31
N ARG A 795 36.46 46.52 7.98
CA ARG A 795 37.55 46.20 7.05
C ARG A 795 37.24 46.63 5.62
N VAL A 796 36.03 46.38 5.14
CA VAL A 796 35.68 46.54 3.71
C VAL A 796 35.22 47.96 3.38
N ILE A 797 34.47 48.62 4.27
CA ILE A 797 33.89 49.94 4.04
C ILE A 797 34.53 50.98 4.96
N ASN A 798 34.32 50.90 6.27
CA ASN A 798 34.55 52.04 7.16
C ASN A 798 36.02 52.48 7.23
N ASN A 799 36.98 51.58 7.00
CA ASN A 799 38.40 51.89 7.00
C ASN A 799 38.96 52.19 5.61
N ARG A 800 38.25 51.83 4.52
CA ARG A 800 38.68 52.04 3.13
C ARG A 800 38.06 53.28 2.49
N LEU A 801 36.80 53.56 2.81
CA LEU A 801 36.05 54.67 2.23
C LEU A 801 35.91 55.82 3.23
N PRO A 802 36.63 56.95 3.05
CA PRO A 802 36.54 58.08 3.98
C PRO A 802 35.19 58.82 3.92
N PHE A 803 34.39 58.57 2.89
CA PHE A 803 33.10 59.20 2.63
C PHE A 803 31.89 58.29 2.94
N ALA A 804 32.12 57.06 3.40
CA ALA A 804 31.04 56.13 3.75
C ALA A 804 31.26 55.55 5.14
N CYS A 805 30.20 55.43 5.92
CA CYS A 805 30.23 54.78 7.23
C CYS A 805 28.98 53.93 7.41
N LEU A 806 29.19 52.65 7.72
CA LEU A 806 28.15 51.67 7.90
C LEU A 806 28.24 51.05 9.30
N VAL A 807 27.11 51.07 10.01
CA VAL A 807 26.97 50.53 11.37
C VAL A 807 25.78 49.59 11.34
N ASP A 808 26.05 48.33 11.67
CA ASP A 808 25.13 47.22 11.50
C ASP A 808 24.54 47.21 10.07
N THR A 809 23.28 47.58 9.86
CA THR A 809 22.67 47.67 8.51
C THR A 809 22.57 49.09 7.96
N THR A 810 22.85 50.11 8.78
CA THR A 810 22.59 51.52 8.45
C THR A 810 23.82 52.15 7.85
N LEU A 811 23.65 52.78 6.69
CA LEU A 811 24.73 53.39 5.93
C LEU A 811 24.54 54.90 5.88
N VAL A 812 25.64 55.64 6.09
CA VAL A 812 25.73 57.06 5.73
C VAL A 812 26.75 57.21 4.62
N VAL A 813 26.36 57.88 3.54
CA VAL A 813 27.24 58.26 2.43
C VAL A 813 27.31 59.78 2.35
N CYS A 814 28.52 60.28 2.17
CA CYS A 814 28.84 61.69 2.09
C CYS A 814 29.46 62.00 0.72
N ALA A 815 29.32 63.24 0.26
CA ALA A 815 30.09 63.79 -0.85
C ALA A 815 30.52 65.23 -0.51
N LYS A 816 31.60 65.72 -1.13
CA LYS A 816 32.13 67.06 -0.84
C LYS A 816 31.20 68.18 -1.34
N ASP A 817 30.48 67.87 -2.41
CA ASP A 817 29.55 68.70 -3.16
C ASP A 817 28.63 67.78 -3.98
N ARG A 818 27.70 68.36 -4.75
CA ARG A 818 26.78 67.56 -5.59
C ARG A 818 27.47 66.87 -6.77
N GLU A 819 28.59 67.41 -7.26
CA GLU A 819 29.31 66.86 -8.41
C GLU A 819 30.07 65.57 -8.06
N SER A 820 30.55 65.47 -6.83
CA SER A 820 31.27 64.29 -6.31
C SER A 820 30.38 63.11 -5.89
N ILE A 821 29.04 63.25 -5.92
CA ILE A 821 28.11 62.18 -5.54
C ILE A 821 28.30 60.95 -6.43
N GLY A 822 28.36 61.15 -7.75
CA GLY A 822 28.45 60.04 -8.72
C GLY A 822 29.70 59.18 -8.51
N ALA A 823 30.86 59.82 -8.33
CA ALA A 823 32.12 59.12 -8.10
C ALA A 823 32.11 58.31 -6.78
N ASN A 824 31.57 58.88 -5.71
CA ASN A 824 31.48 58.21 -4.41
C ASN A 824 30.50 57.03 -4.43
N LEU A 825 29.36 57.19 -5.10
CA LEU A 825 28.39 56.11 -5.30
C LEU A 825 28.98 54.97 -6.12
N ASN A 826 29.67 55.27 -7.22
CA ASN A 826 30.31 54.25 -8.05
C ASN A 826 31.34 53.45 -7.23
N ALA A 827 32.23 54.13 -6.50
CA ALA A 827 33.22 53.46 -5.67
C ALA A 827 32.60 52.58 -4.56
N LEU A 828 31.48 53.01 -3.98
CA LEU A 828 30.73 52.21 -3.01
C LEU A 828 30.06 50.99 -3.67
N PHE A 829 29.43 51.17 -4.83
CA PHE A 829 28.77 50.08 -5.56
C PHE A 829 29.78 49.08 -6.13
N ASP A 830 30.98 49.50 -6.49
CA ASP A 830 32.07 48.62 -6.91
C ASP A 830 32.50 47.69 -5.77
N ILE A 831 32.71 48.24 -4.56
CA ILE A 831 32.98 47.44 -3.36
C ILE A 831 31.79 46.52 -3.03
N GLY A 832 30.56 47.02 -3.20
CA GLY A 832 29.36 46.20 -3.06
C GLY A 832 29.36 45.02 -4.01
N LYS A 833 29.66 45.24 -5.29
CA LYS A 833 29.72 44.20 -6.31
C LYS A 833 30.82 43.17 -6.02
N GLU A 834 32.00 43.61 -5.59
CA GLU A 834 33.11 42.73 -5.19
C GLU A 834 32.73 41.83 -4.01
N ALA A 835 32.01 42.39 -3.02
CA ALA A 835 31.59 41.67 -1.82
C ALA A 835 30.23 40.93 -1.95
N GLY A 836 29.53 41.07 -3.07
CA GLY A 836 28.17 40.55 -3.26
C GLY A 836 27.08 41.30 -2.48
N TRP A 837 27.35 42.54 -2.04
CA TRP A 837 26.43 43.37 -1.26
C TRP A 837 25.64 44.34 -2.13
N LYS A 838 24.37 44.57 -1.73
CA LYS A 838 23.47 45.52 -2.37
C LYS A 838 23.12 46.64 -1.39
N PHE A 839 23.10 47.87 -1.87
CA PHE A 839 22.75 49.04 -1.05
C PHE A 839 21.48 49.69 -1.57
N SER A 840 20.65 50.19 -0.65
CA SER A 840 19.53 51.09 -0.96
C SER A 840 19.89 52.49 -0.48
N ILE A 841 20.15 53.40 -1.42
CA ILE A 841 20.56 54.77 -1.15
C ILE A 841 19.59 55.72 -1.86
N PRO A 842 19.13 56.81 -1.20
CA PRO A 842 18.29 57.81 -1.84
C PRO A 842 18.93 58.43 -3.09
N SER A 843 18.08 58.85 -4.04
CA SER A 843 18.52 59.53 -5.27
C SER A 843 19.39 60.75 -4.96
N PRO A 844 20.45 61.05 -5.74
CA PRO A 844 21.32 62.23 -5.54
C PRO A 844 20.58 63.56 -5.33
N ALA A 845 19.39 63.71 -5.93
CA ALA A 845 18.56 64.90 -5.77
C ALA A 845 18.10 65.14 -4.32
N SER A 846 17.87 64.06 -3.54
CA SER A 846 17.35 64.11 -2.18
C SER A 846 18.44 64.17 -1.10
N TRP A 847 19.71 64.31 -1.48
CA TRP A 847 20.80 64.44 -0.52
C TRP A 847 20.77 65.84 0.12
N THR A 848 20.97 65.90 1.44
CA THR A 848 20.85 67.13 2.23
C THR A 848 22.22 67.63 2.68
N THR A 849 22.39 68.94 2.81
CA THR A 849 23.59 69.54 3.41
C THR A 849 23.57 69.49 4.94
N ASP A 850 22.41 69.24 5.55
CA ASP A 850 22.21 69.13 6.99
C ASP A 850 22.05 67.66 7.41
N TYR A 851 23.14 67.07 7.92
CA TYR A 851 23.15 65.68 8.37
C TYR A 851 22.22 65.40 9.56
N ARG A 852 21.76 66.43 10.29
CA ARG A 852 20.86 66.25 11.45
C ARG A 852 19.46 65.79 11.01
N GLN A 853 19.06 66.15 9.80
CA GLN A 853 17.76 65.76 9.22
C GLN A 853 17.68 64.28 8.86
N LEU A 854 18.81 63.56 8.85
CA LEU A 854 18.86 62.14 8.47
C LEU A 854 18.44 61.18 9.60
N GLY A 855 18.21 61.67 10.82
CA GLY A 855 17.83 60.79 11.95
C GLY A 855 18.89 59.72 12.23
N LEU A 856 20.16 60.11 12.34
CA LEU A 856 21.29 59.19 12.50
C LEU A 856 21.35 58.46 13.85
N GLY A 857 20.51 58.86 14.81
CA GLY A 857 20.36 58.17 16.09
C GLY A 857 19.51 56.90 16.04
N THR A 858 18.74 56.68 14.97
CA THR A 858 17.87 55.50 14.81
C THR A 858 18.42 54.60 13.71
N LEU A 859 18.92 53.43 14.09
CA LEU A 859 19.43 52.42 13.15
C LEU A 859 18.27 51.62 12.53
N TRP A 860 18.54 51.00 11.38
CA TRP A 860 17.58 50.17 10.64
C TRP A 860 17.57 48.74 11.19
N GLU A 861 16.74 48.49 12.18
CA GLU A 861 16.78 47.23 12.95
C GLU A 861 15.87 46.13 12.43
N GLY A 862 15.01 46.39 11.43
CA GLY A 862 13.96 45.46 10.99
C GLY A 862 12.71 45.53 11.87
N VAL A 863 11.77 44.59 11.68
CA VAL A 863 10.52 44.53 12.47
C VAL A 863 10.73 43.78 13.79
N ARG A 864 10.47 44.46 14.92
CA ARG A 864 10.61 43.89 16.27
C ARG A 864 9.49 42.89 16.60
N PRO A 865 9.75 41.88 17.44
CA PRO A 865 8.69 41.01 17.95
C PRO A 865 7.72 41.80 18.85
N ALA A 866 6.42 41.51 18.77
CA ALA A 866 5.39 42.22 19.53
C ALA A 866 5.59 42.10 21.05
N LEU A 867 6.03 40.93 21.51
CA LEU A 867 6.34 40.67 22.92
C LEU A 867 7.47 41.56 23.47
N ALA A 868 8.38 42.03 22.61
CA ALA A 868 9.46 42.94 23.03
C ALA A 868 8.98 44.39 23.22
N GLN A 869 7.92 44.83 22.54
CA GLN A 869 7.36 46.18 22.75
C GLN A 869 6.67 46.32 24.11
N VAL A 870 6.07 45.24 24.62
CA VAL A 870 5.42 45.23 25.93
C VAL A 870 6.45 45.35 27.06
N ALA A 871 7.65 44.76 26.88
CA ALA A 871 8.75 44.87 27.83
C ALA A 871 9.35 46.29 27.91
N ASP A 872 9.47 46.99 26.78
CA ASP A 872 9.91 48.39 26.72
C ASP A 872 8.84 49.38 27.24
N GLY A 873 7.55 48.99 27.21
CA GLY A 873 6.41 49.81 27.65
C GLY A 873 6.15 49.84 29.16
N ALA A 874 6.86 49.06 29.96
CA ALA A 874 6.73 49.07 31.42
C ALA A 874 7.42 50.27 32.11
N VAL A 875 8.02 51.18 31.35
CA VAL A 875 8.53 52.48 31.81
C VAL A 875 7.69 53.62 31.21
N VAL A 876 6.37 53.55 31.35
CA VAL A 876 5.52 54.75 31.38
C VAL A 876 4.46 54.56 32.48
N ARG A 877 4.83 54.93 33.71
CA ARG A 877 3.94 55.52 34.70
C ARG A 877 4.67 56.68 35.37
#